data_AF-A0A8J5QIH7-F1
#
_entry.id   AF-A0A8J5QIH7-F1
#
_cell.length_a   1.000
_cell.length_b   1.000
_cell.length_c   1.000
_cell.angle_alpha   90.00
_cell.angle_beta   90.00
_cell.angle_gamma   90.00
#
_symmetry.space_group_name_H-M   'P 1'
#
loop_
_entity.id
_entity.type
_entity.pdbx_description
1 polymer ?
#
loop_
_entity_poly.entity_id
_entity_poly.type
_entity_poly.pdbx_seq_one_letter_code
_entity_poly.pdbx_strand_id
1 'polypeptide(L)'
;MRRLSHDLAEPPRNIEESNGAPSDHEMEDTLDLSMPPPDEEDDVLDDDSRIYTPPPHIAARFYRPTQARRRDSAASSRRNSISSAHSRCSSIQPSSHRGGEQSKHVAQHLRRASFLEDRRARLADRAAHAEKVRLRAALAKATHRDTSLSEERAIAAQQARERNLAEIVANCADEVKKAKQVAEFMKEKREQDISRLKAQIEERMAEAERRREELRTKNASKRSRGQSIMARKPTDPMPDVEQERRKPTEEEATRSIQWWWRGCLRKRAISEFNNLGLTVDGIRDTHFDTVVELLAQERVLVITAQLLRLCGLEEGETGSVGEMTAVRTFLSAFLILGHPNQVLSNKNDNGDEDVVDVLTSHRLPSTDLANPQLQDLVGKARDLLISFENILSRLTSANKYTMPPALKKTLPEAYATFYNAFIAWKSRDSNALIEVMLMQFVELDAIYHTVKDTTDDAATALYKKSIQDNQLMLIVRIKKLAGAEKGKKMIFDAVAEARKARSTKKKTGDTKPRVAENAPGEASEAANSLVSSESQTLTPPATPASKAQEKAPAPKTGLNGLLPNNRIVVHELAINKEYQLSPDEYREQQSERSKFIYMQMRTTMRDDDSGINFQVFALIASYIKERLQRLLKPGNSMYNLIGEILDPEMAERQFALGNFSYEKFFTAMSSLLPKLCAPFRDEEVQDLIQNKLADGDIIDRVEALNGFIDVMLCDYINYLLRSAAPQLIQSAAPYEAKRFAEDVEKGQLGLAAAEATWKASRAKVLAEVQKRDPEGINHPRSRPNAGKFYAQMLVDIFTRISPPPIEEVPEMLRLDYNRIGQVSTTIQRVITAGAVLLQCKNLLKRDVRSSWKMEASRIMAVLEAGHPLQATVDGVMAALESGRSMPTATKSHLRALVTKVLTASQDMAQNGNEPREPVLRLLLTRLRSNILARLAAGSASEKVKAANTAGEKLASLGLSEFVDRVREISNLLEKIGTVDRAAHGPWWDAVATKVEQEEMSV
;
A
#
# COMPACT_ATOMS: atom_id res chain seq x y z
N MET A 1 41.42 3.85 -52.19
CA MET A 1 42.88 3.99 -52.40
C MET A 1 43.48 4.76 -51.24
N ARG A 2 44.78 4.56 -50.95
CA ARG A 2 45.66 5.30 -50.02
C ARG A 2 45.18 5.49 -48.55
N ARG A 3 46.01 4.96 -47.63
CA ARG A 3 46.10 5.40 -46.21
C ARG A 3 47.07 6.58 -46.11
N LEU A 4 47.11 7.24 -44.96
CA LEU A 4 48.32 7.47 -44.14
C LEU A 4 47.85 7.77 -42.69
N SER A 5 48.72 8.27 -41.81
CA SER A 5 48.93 7.60 -40.51
C SER A 5 49.85 8.40 -39.58
N HIS A 6 50.05 7.89 -38.35
CA HIS A 6 51.09 8.30 -37.38
C HIS A 6 50.91 9.72 -36.77
N ASP A 7 51.46 10.04 -35.59
CA ASP A 7 51.66 9.26 -34.34
C ASP A 7 52.16 10.20 -33.22
N LEU A 8 52.22 9.72 -31.97
CA LEU A 8 53.11 10.20 -30.87
C LEU A 8 52.92 11.67 -30.37
N ALA A 9 53.33 12.10 -29.17
CA ALA A 9 53.75 11.42 -27.92
C ALA A 9 53.49 12.35 -26.69
N GLU A 10 53.83 11.86 -25.49
CA GLU A 10 53.67 12.52 -24.18
C GLU A 10 54.73 13.62 -23.90
N PRO A 11 54.75 14.26 -22.70
CA PRO A 11 55.47 13.62 -21.57
C PRO A 11 54.86 13.81 -20.15
N PRO A 12 54.92 12.78 -19.27
CA PRO A 12 54.78 12.95 -17.82
C PRO A 12 56.11 13.37 -17.15
N ARG A 13 56.11 13.58 -15.82
CA ARG A 13 57.33 13.76 -15.00
C ARG A 13 57.29 12.91 -13.73
N ASN A 14 58.44 12.33 -13.40
CA ASN A 14 58.67 11.43 -12.25
C ASN A 14 58.93 12.17 -10.94
N ILE A 15 58.83 11.41 -9.84
CA ILE A 15 59.75 11.26 -8.69
C ILE A 15 59.11 10.08 -7.89
N GLU A 16 59.68 8.87 -7.80
CA GLU A 16 60.91 8.44 -7.09
C GLU A 16 60.82 8.61 -5.55
N GLU A 17 61.35 7.72 -4.71
CA GLU A 17 61.98 6.40 -4.94
C GLU A 17 60.92 5.25 -4.99
N SER A 18 61.12 3.95 -4.65
CA SER A 18 62.29 3.12 -4.26
C SER A 18 62.05 1.62 -4.60
N ASN A 19 63.00 0.73 -4.27
CA ASN A 19 62.96 -0.72 -4.59
C ASN A 19 63.32 -1.62 -3.39
N GLY A 20 62.90 -2.90 -3.42
CA GLY A 20 63.32 -3.91 -2.43
C GLY A 20 62.68 -5.31 -2.55
N ALA A 21 63.22 -6.17 -3.41
CA ALA A 21 62.98 -7.62 -3.54
C ALA A 21 64.29 -8.28 -4.06
N PRO A 22 64.59 -9.60 -3.89
CA PRO A 22 63.82 -10.69 -4.54
C PRO A 22 63.87 -12.11 -3.87
N SER A 23 63.33 -13.10 -4.61
CA SER A 23 63.74 -14.52 -4.79
C SER A 23 63.59 -15.61 -3.69
N ASP A 24 62.59 -16.49 -3.91
CA ASP A 24 62.69 -17.90 -4.37
C ASP A 24 63.37 -19.05 -3.56
N HIS A 25 62.96 -20.28 -3.94
CA HIS A 25 63.28 -21.64 -3.44
C HIS A 25 62.65 -22.02 -2.08
N GLU A 26 62.01 -23.18 -1.82
CA GLU A 26 61.95 -24.59 -2.32
C GLU A 26 62.49 -25.59 -1.27
N MET A 27 62.10 -26.87 -1.38
CA MET A 27 62.42 -28.03 -0.51
C MET A 27 61.64 -28.04 0.84
N GLU A 28 60.87 -29.09 1.19
CA GLU A 28 61.23 -30.48 1.59
C GLU A 28 61.87 -30.57 2.99
N ASP A 29 61.51 -31.48 3.91
CA ASP A 29 60.46 -32.53 3.92
C ASP A 29 60.24 -33.08 5.37
N THR A 30 59.42 -34.13 5.53
CA THR A 30 59.51 -35.24 6.51
C THR A 30 58.95 -35.17 7.95
N LEU A 31 58.29 -36.30 8.31
CA LEU A 31 58.17 -36.97 9.64
C LEU A 31 57.20 -36.36 10.70
N ASP A 32 56.37 -37.12 11.43
CA ASP A 32 56.14 -38.59 11.41
C ASP A 32 54.74 -39.07 11.91
N LEU A 33 54.49 -40.37 11.71
CA LEU A 33 53.57 -41.35 12.35
C LEU A 33 52.96 -40.99 13.74
N SER A 34 51.78 -41.48 14.17
CA SER A 34 50.89 -42.57 13.70
C SER A 34 49.44 -42.44 14.26
N MET A 35 48.58 -43.48 14.06
CA MET A 35 47.11 -43.47 14.23
C MET A 35 46.64 -44.52 15.31
N PRO A 36 45.34 -44.92 15.37
CA PRO A 36 44.35 -44.83 16.47
C PRO A 36 44.34 -46.10 17.40
N PRO A 37 43.25 -46.64 18.03
CA PRO A 37 41.84 -46.22 18.30
C PRO A 37 41.48 -46.41 19.82
N PRO A 38 40.23 -46.69 20.31
CA PRO A 38 38.87 -46.73 19.72
C PRO A 38 37.76 -45.97 20.51
N ASP A 39 36.50 -46.23 20.13
CA ASP A 39 35.23 -45.64 20.60
C ASP A 39 34.59 -46.36 21.83
N GLU A 40 33.26 -46.18 22.01
CA GLU A 40 32.35 -46.79 23.04
C GLU A 40 32.46 -46.17 24.46
N GLU A 41 31.39 -45.93 25.26
CA GLU A 41 29.92 -46.08 25.11
C GLU A 41 29.18 -45.19 26.18
N ASP A 42 27.84 -45.04 26.08
CA ASP A 42 26.75 -45.00 27.11
C ASP A 42 27.02 -44.56 28.61
N ASP A 43 26.10 -43.94 29.39
CA ASP A 43 24.75 -43.34 29.17
C ASP A 43 24.31 -42.45 30.39
N VAL A 44 23.06 -41.94 30.38
CA VAL A 44 22.22 -41.22 31.40
C VAL A 44 22.69 -41.07 32.87
N LEU A 45 22.55 -39.87 33.47
CA LEU A 45 21.69 -39.60 34.67
C LEU A 45 21.57 -38.13 35.13
N ASP A 46 20.50 -37.85 35.88
CA ASP A 46 20.01 -36.52 36.32
C ASP A 46 20.42 -36.10 37.75
N ASP A 47 20.22 -34.80 38.02
CA ASP A 47 19.63 -34.18 39.23
C ASP A 47 20.47 -33.45 40.32
N ASP A 48 19.77 -32.48 40.92
CA ASP A 48 19.94 -31.61 42.11
C ASP A 48 21.34 -31.47 42.78
N SER A 49 21.89 -30.24 42.76
CA SER A 49 22.90 -29.79 43.73
C SER A 49 22.59 -28.39 44.30
N ARG A 50 21.90 -28.40 45.44
CA ARG A 50 21.43 -27.23 46.20
C ARG A 50 22.56 -26.27 46.58
N ILE A 51 22.35 -24.97 46.32
CA ILE A 51 23.19 -23.91 46.89
C ILE A 51 22.87 -23.77 48.39
N TYR A 52 23.83 -24.15 49.24
CA TYR A 52 23.76 -23.92 50.69
C TYR A 52 23.93 -22.43 51.03
N THR A 53 22.90 -21.79 51.57
CA THR A 53 23.03 -20.48 52.23
C THR A 53 23.63 -20.64 53.64
N PRO A 54 24.73 -19.94 53.99
CA PRO A 54 25.36 -20.09 55.30
C PRO A 54 24.56 -19.44 56.45
N PRO A 55 24.80 -19.84 57.72
CA PRO A 55 23.96 -19.43 58.87
C PRO A 55 23.89 -17.91 59.12
N PRO A 56 22.75 -17.40 59.63
CA PRO A 56 22.40 -15.97 59.59
C PRO A 56 23.26 -15.02 60.44
N HIS A 57 24.17 -15.53 61.29
CA HIS A 57 24.98 -14.70 62.17
C HIS A 57 26.09 -13.91 61.44
N ILE A 58 26.48 -14.33 60.24
CA ILE A 58 27.54 -13.67 59.45
C ILE A 58 26.97 -12.49 58.63
N ALA A 59 25.77 -12.65 58.05
CA ALA A 59 25.12 -11.61 57.23
C ALA A 59 24.83 -10.32 58.03
N ALA A 60 24.58 -10.44 59.34
CA ALA A 60 24.20 -9.33 60.22
C ALA A 60 25.30 -8.26 60.44
N ARG A 61 26.54 -8.47 59.97
CA ARG A 61 27.65 -7.50 60.16
C ARG A 61 27.79 -6.44 59.07
N PHE A 62 27.16 -6.61 57.90
CA PHE A 62 27.39 -5.72 56.74
C PHE A 62 26.23 -4.80 56.35
N TYR A 63 25.07 -4.91 57.01
CA TYR A 63 23.95 -4.00 56.81
C TYR A 63 23.41 -3.46 58.13
N ARG A 64 23.53 -2.14 58.35
CA ARG A 64 22.69 -1.39 59.30
C ARG A 64 22.08 -0.17 58.58
N PRO A 65 20.75 -0.05 58.50
CA PRO A 65 20.10 0.93 57.64
C PRO A 65 19.70 2.21 58.39
N THR A 66 19.52 3.30 57.64
CA THR A 66 18.74 4.48 58.07
C THR A 66 17.69 4.80 57.01
N GLN A 67 16.41 4.72 57.39
CA GLN A 67 15.28 5.07 56.53
C GLN A 67 15.07 6.59 56.55
N ALA A 68 14.73 7.18 55.40
CA ALA A 68 14.21 8.54 55.33
C ALA A 68 12.68 8.50 55.23
N ARG A 69 11.96 9.21 56.12
CA ARG A 69 10.51 9.41 55.98
C ARG A 69 10.05 10.75 56.56
N ARG A 70 9.31 11.51 55.72
CA ARG A 70 8.54 12.74 56.00
C ARG A 70 9.33 14.04 56.30
N ARG A 71 8.87 15.11 55.62
CA ARG A 71 8.50 16.47 56.10
C ARG A 71 9.53 17.30 56.91
N ASP A 72 9.61 18.62 56.76
CA ASP A 72 8.93 19.58 55.87
C ASP A 72 9.78 20.88 55.74
N SER A 73 9.39 21.77 54.84
CA SER A 73 9.62 23.24 54.86
C SER A 73 11.03 23.85 54.98
N ALA A 74 11.39 24.58 53.91
CA ALA A 74 11.97 25.93 53.87
C ALA A 74 12.83 26.50 55.03
N ALA A 75 14.00 27.04 54.68
CA ALA A 75 14.52 28.26 55.31
C ALA A 75 15.50 29.07 54.44
N SER A 76 15.42 30.40 54.65
CA SER A 76 16.38 31.48 54.38
C SER A 76 17.87 31.07 54.41
N SER A 77 18.75 31.53 53.52
CA SER A 77 19.23 32.91 53.30
C SER A 77 20.00 33.56 54.49
N ARG A 78 21.22 34.01 54.16
CA ARG A 78 22.05 35.11 54.75
C ARG A 78 22.81 34.91 56.07
N ARG A 79 24.02 35.52 56.04
CA ARG A 79 24.89 36.03 57.13
C ARG A 79 25.63 34.97 57.97
N ASN A 80 26.95 34.89 57.81
CA ASN A 80 28.02 35.69 58.45
C ASN A 80 28.44 35.02 59.78
N SER A 81 29.65 34.47 59.91
CA SER A 81 30.99 35.11 59.92
C SER A 81 31.45 35.48 61.34
N ILE A 82 32.62 34.95 61.69
CA ILE A 82 33.60 35.38 62.71
C ILE A 82 33.13 35.56 64.17
N SER A 83 33.69 34.69 65.01
CA SER A 83 34.49 35.03 66.20
C SER A 83 34.10 36.23 67.07
N SER A 84 33.64 35.93 68.28
CA SER A 84 34.22 36.52 69.49
C SER A 84 34.21 35.47 70.62
N ALA A 85 35.25 35.47 71.46
CA ALA A 85 35.40 34.53 72.56
C ALA A 85 35.44 35.29 73.88
N HIS A 86 34.84 34.73 74.94
CA HIS A 86 35.21 35.10 76.30
C HIS A 86 35.11 33.94 77.29
N SER A 87 36.28 33.39 77.63
CA SER A 87 36.75 33.16 78.99
C SER A 87 35.68 33.04 80.11
N ARG A 88 35.45 31.80 80.58
CA ARG A 88 35.17 31.51 81.99
C ARG A 88 36.04 30.36 82.48
N CYS A 89 37.09 30.71 83.21
CA CYS A 89 37.78 29.78 84.12
C CYS A 89 37.41 30.16 85.57
N SER A 90 37.59 29.25 86.51
CA SER A 90 36.99 29.28 87.86
C SER A 90 37.53 30.37 88.79
N SER A 91 36.75 30.61 89.86
CA SER A 91 36.96 31.66 90.85
C SER A 91 38.19 31.49 91.75
N ILE A 92 38.70 32.65 92.15
CA ILE A 92 39.67 32.93 93.21
C ILE A 92 39.28 32.23 94.53
N GLN A 93 40.19 31.43 95.11
CA GLN A 93 40.75 31.60 96.47
C GLN A 93 41.57 30.35 96.90
N PRO A 94 42.86 30.49 97.23
CA PRO A 94 43.63 29.49 97.95
C PRO A 94 43.88 29.88 99.42
N SER A 95 43.72 28.95 100.36
CA SER A 95 44.14 29.11 101.76
C SER A 95 44.94 27.90 102.26
N SER A 96 46.22 28.16 102.56
CA SER A 96 47.18 27.31 103.29
C SER A 96 47.89 26.12 102.60
N HIS A 97 49.15 25.99 103.01
CA HIS A 97 50.14 24.90 102.85
C HIS A 97 50.67 24.48 101.45
N ARG A 98 51.86 23.84 101.48
CA ARG A 98 52.85 23.73 100.40
C ARG A 98 52.94 22.30 99.83
N GLY A 99 53.25 22.16 98.53
CA GLY A 99 53.95 20.95 98.02
C GLY A 99 53.74 20.57 96.54
N GLY A 100 54.85 20.42 95.79
CA GLY A 100 54.96 19.53 94.61
C GLY A 100 54.44 20.03 93.25
N GLU A 101 55.33 20.29 92.29
CA GLU A 101 54.95 20.95 91.01
C GLU A 101 55.07 20.10 89.73
N GLN A 102 55.89 19.04 89.71
CA GLN A 102 56.30 18.35 88.47
C GLN A 102 55.16 17.72 87.66
N SER A 103 54.12 17.20 88.32
CA SER A 103 52.99 16.49 87.65
C SER A 103 52.26 17.35 86.60
N LYS A 104 52.17 18.67 86.83
CA LYS A 104 51.43 19.60 85.97
C LYS A 104 52.01 19.68 84.55
N HIS A 105 53.34 19.55 84.41
CA HIS A 105 54.04 19.68 83.12
C HIS A 105 53.74 18.50 82.19
N VAL A 106 53.71 17.26 82.72
CA VAL A 106 53.36 16.05 81.95
C VAL A 106 51.93 16.14 81.42
N ALA A 107 50.99 16.55 82.27
CA ALA A 107 49.59 16.75 81.89
C ALA A 107 49.40 17.86 80.84
N GLN A 108 50.33 18.82 80.72
CA GLN A 108 50.31 19.83 79.65
C GLN A 108 50.84 19.28 78.32
N HIS A 109 51.91 18.47 78.35
CA HIS A 109 52.45 17.80 77.16
C HIS A 109 51.44 16.82 76.54
N LEU A 110 50.76 16.01 77.34
CA LEU A 110 49.74 15.07 76.83
C LEU A 110 48.58 15.78 76.14
N ARG A 111 48.10 16.91 76.69
CA ARG A 111 47.06 17.75 76.06
C ARG A 111 47.53 18.44 74.78
N ARG A 112 48.83 18.79 74.69
CA ARG A 112 49.44 19.30 73.44
C ARG A 112 49.56 18.20 72.38
N ALA A 113 49.92 16.98 72.77
CA ALA A 113 50.03 15.84 71.87
C ALA A 113 48.67 15.48 71.26
N SER A 114 47.63 15.30 72.08
CA SER A 114 46.28 14.96 71.60
C SER A 114 45.68 16.04 70.68
N PHE A 115 45.96 17.32 70.92
CA PHE A 115 45.52 18.40 70.02
C PHE A 115 46.26 18.39 68.66
N LEU A 116 47.55 18.04 68.65
CA LEU A 116 48.31 17.87 67.40
C LEU A 116 47.86 16.62 66.63
N GLU A 117 47.46 15.56 67.33
CA GLU A 117 46.93 14.33 66.75
C GLU A 117 45.53 14.53 66.13
N ASP A 118 44.60 15.18 66.84
CA ASP A 118 43.29 15.61 66.33
C ASP A 118 43.44 16.60 65.14
N ARG A 119 44.48 17.44 65.14
CA ARG A 119 44.84 18.25 63.96
C ARG A 119 45.40 17.41 62.80
N ARG A 120 46.19 16.37 63.07
CA ARG A 120 46.75 15.45 62.06
C ARG A 120 45.65 14.62 61.40
N ALA A 121 44.70 14.07 62.18
CA ALA A 121 43.55 13.32 61.69
C ALA A 121 42.73 14.15 60.68
N ARG A 122 42.29 15.35 61.07
CA ARG A 122 41.49 16.24 60.19
C ARG A 122 42.24 16.74 58.95
N LEU A 123 43.57 16.66 58.91
CA LEU A 123 44.36 16.90 57.69
C LEU A 123 44.43 15.65 56.81
N ALA A 124 44.54 14.46 57.39
CA ALA A 124 44.45 13.19 56.67
C ALA A 124 43.06 13.00 56.02
N ASP A 125 41.97 13.34 56.71
CA ASP A 125 40.60 13.31 56.16
C ASP A 125 40.45 14.20 54.92
N ARG A 126 41.05 15.39 54.95
CA ARG A 126 41.06 16.32 53.81
C ARG A 126 41.87 15.78 52.63
N ALA A 127 43.00 15.13 52.89
CA ALA A 127 43.79 14.47 51.86
C ALA A 127 43.06 13.27 51.24
N ALA A 128 42.43 12.43 52.07
CA ALA A 128 41.60 11.31 51.61
C ALA A 128 40.38 11.78 50.79
N HIS A 129 39.76 12.90 51.19
CA HIS A 129 38.70 13.52 50.40
C HIS A 129 39.21 14.06 49.05
N ALA A 130 40.38 14.70 49.02
CA ALA A 130 40.99 15.17 47.78
C ALA A 130 41.29 14.02 46.80
N GLU A 131 41.85 12.90 47.29
CA GLU A 131 42.04 11.68 46.49
C GLU A 131 40.71 11.09 46.02
N LYS A 132 39.69 11.02 46.87
CA LYS A 132 38.35 10.54 46.48
C LYS A 132 37.71 11.40 45.38
N VAL A 133 37.93 12.72 45.39
CA VAL A 133 37.52 13.62 44.32
C VAL A 133 38.37 13.41 43.05
N ARG A 134 39.69 13.26 43.18
CA ARG A 134 40.60 12.97 42.06
C ARG A 134 40.22 11.67 41.33
N LEU A 135 39.95 10.60 42.08
CA LEU A 135 39.51 9.32 41.55
C LEU A 135 38.13 9.40 40.90
N ARG A 136 37.16 10.12 41.52
CA ARG A 136 35.84 10.35 40.89
C ARG A 136 35.96 11.14 39.58
N ALA A 137 36.81 12.16 39.54
CA ALA A 137 37.06 12.94 38.33
C ALA A 137 37.78 12.12 37.24
N ALA A 138 38.70 11.24 37.63
CA ALA A 138 39.36 10.31 36.72
C ALA A 138 38.36 9.29 36.11
N LEU A 139 37.47 8.71 36.92
CA LEU A 139 36.42 7.80 36.46
C LEU A 139 35.42 8.51 35.53
N ALA A 140 34.97 9.71 35.87
CA ALA A 140 34.09 10.51 35.00
C ALA A 140 34.77 10.89 33.66
N LYS A 141 36.09 11.11 33.67
CA LYS A 141 36.87 11.35 32.45
C LYS A 141 37.12 10.06 31.64
N ALA A 142 37.13 8.89 32.30
CA ALA A 142 37.26 7.60 31.65
C ALA A 142 35.98 7.19 30.90
N THR A 143 34.80 7.34 31.52
CA THR A 143 33.50 7.01 30.89
C THR A 143 33.15 7.86 29.66
N HIS A 144 33.78 9.02 29.49
CA HIS A 144 33.70 9.79 28.23
C HIS A 144 34.65 9.27 27.13
N ARG A 145 35.36 8.16 27.37
CA ARG A 145 36.31 7.52 26.44
C ARG A 145 36.03 6.02 26.27
N ASP A 146 34.80 5.59 26.52
CA ASP A 146 34.36 4.21 26.28
C ASP A 146 34.38 3.91 24.77
N THR A 147 35.27 3.00 24.34
CA THR A 147 35.47 2.69 22.91
C THR A 147 34.28 1.96 22.31
N SER A 148 33.51 1.23 23.13
CA SER A 148 32.26 0.57 22.77
C SER A 148 31.27 1.48 22.05
N LEU A 149 31.11 2.75 22.47
CA LEU A 149 30.22 3.71 21.79
C LEU A 149 30.73 4.15 20.41
N SER A 150 32.02 3.96 20.12
CA SER A 150 32.59 4.14 18.78
C SER A 150 32.46 2.87 17.94
N GLU A 151 32.62 1.70 18.56
CA GLU A 151 32.48 0.38 17.94
C GLU A 151 31.02 0.12 17.53
N GLU A 152 30.04 0.38 18.40
CA GLU A 152 28.61 0.34 18.09
C GLU A 152 28.24 1.25 16.93
N ARG A 153 28.82 2.46 16.86
CA ARG A 153 28.61 3.39 15.74
C ARG A 153 29.25 2.89 14.44
N ALA A 154 30.42 2.26 14.51
CA ALA A 154 31.07 1.64 13.35
C ALA A 154 30.24 0.46 12.82
N ILE A 155 29.73 -0.41 13.71
CA ILE A 155 28.85 -1.53 13.37
C ILE A 155 27.53 -1.02 12.78
N ALA A 156 26.91 0.02 13.37
CA ALA A 156 25.69 0.62 12.84
C ALA A 156 25.91 1.24 11.44
N ALA A 157 27.06 1.89 11.21
CA ALA A 157 27.44 2.44 9.91
C ALA A 157 27.72 1.35 8.87
N GLN A 158 28.36 0.24 9.27
CA GLN A 158 28.56 -0.94 8.43
C GLN A 158 27.20 -1.56 8.03
N GLN A 159 26.31 -1.83 8.99
CA GLN A 159 24.98 -2.35 8.69
C GLN A 159 24.15 -1.41 7.79
N ALA A 160 24.30 -0.09 7.94
CA ALA A 160 23.65 0.87 7.05
C ALA A 160 24.23 0.79 5.61
N ARG A 161 25.56 0.67 5.46
CA ARG A 161 26.21 0.45 4.17
C ARG A 161 25.77 -0.86 3.53
N GLU A 162 25.69 -1.94 4.30
CA GLU A 162 25.27 -3.27 3.83
C GLU A 162 23.80 -3.28 3.40
N ARG A 163 22.89 -2.63 4.15
CA ARG A 163 21.49 -2.45 3.74
C ARG A 163 21.38 -1.67 2.43
N ASN A 164 22.10 -0.56 2.29
CA ASN A 164 22.07 0.24 1.06
C ASN A 164 22.63 -0.54 -0.15
N LEU A 165 23.69 -1.34 0.05
CA LEU A 165 24.24 -2.22 -0.99
C LEU A 165 23.26 -3.35 -1.34
N ALA A 166 22.57 -3.94 -0.37
CA ALA A 166 21.55 -4.95 -0.61
C ALA A 166 20.34 -4.37 -1.37
N GLU A 167 19.93 -3.13 -1.08
CA GLU A 167 18.88 -2.42 -1.83
C GLU A 167 19.31 -2.14 -3.28
N ILE A 168 20.55 -1.70 -3.51
CA ILE A 168 21.10 -1.53 -4.86
C ILE A 168 21.13 -2.88 -5.61
N VAL A 169 21.60 -3.95 -4.97
CA VAL A 169 21.62 -5.30 -5.57
C VAL A 169 20.21 -5.82 -5.87
N ALA A 170 19.23 -5.58 -5.01
CA ALA A 170 17.84 -5.93 -5.24
C ALA A 170 17.24 -5.17 -6.44
N ASN A 171 17.48 -3.85 -6.52
CA ASN A 171 17.05 -3.04 -7.66
C ASN A 171 17.68 -3.50 -8.97
N CYS A 172 19.00 -3.76 -9.00
CA CYS A 172 19.68 -4.32 -10.17
C CYS A 172 19.18 -5.73 -10.52
N ALA A 173 18.85 -6.57 -9.54
CA ALA A 173 18.27 -7.89 -9.78
C ALA A 173 16.88 -7.80 -10.43
N ASP A 174 16.02 -6.86 -10.00
CA ASP A 174 14.72 -6.61 -10.61
C ASP A 174 14.83 -5.95 -12.00
N GLU A 175 15.86 -5.13 -12.27
CA GLU A 175 16.17 -4.65 -13.63
C GLU A 175 16.60 -5.79 -14.55
N VAL A 176 17.50 -6.68 -14.10
CA VAL A 176 17.92 -7.89 -14.85
C VAL A 176 16.73 -8.83 -15.07
N LYS A 177 15.82 -8.95 -14.09
CA LYS A 177 14.59 -9.74 -14.20
C LYS A 177 13.62 -9.15 -15.24
N LYS A 178 13.42 -7.83 -15.26
CA LYS A 178 12.66 -7.13 -16.32
C LYS A 178 13.31 -7.32 -17.69
N ALA A 179 14.64 -7.22 -17.79
CA ALA A 179 15.37 -7.45 -19.02
C ALA A 179 15.21 -8.90 -19.54
N LYS A 180 15.25 -9.90 -18.64
CA LYS A 180 14.95 -11.30 -18.97
C LYS A 180 13.52 -11.49 -19.46
N GLN A 181 12.52 -10.93 -18.76
CA GLN A 181 11.11 -10.98 -19.20
C GLN A 181 10.90 -10.34 -20.58
N VAL A 182 11.58 -9.23 -20.88
CA VAL A 182 11.55 -8.61 -22.22
C VAL A 182 12.22 -9.51 -23.26
N ALA A 183 13.35 -10.15 -22.94
CA ALA A 183 14.03 -11.09 -23.84
C ALA A 183 13.19 -12.36 -24.11
N GLU A 184 12.50 -12.88 -23.09
CA GLU A 184 11.55 -14.00 -23.19
C GLU A 184 10.35 -13.62 -24.04
N PHE A 185 9.70 -12.47 -23.79
CA PHE A 185 8.61 -11.97 -24.63
C PHE A 185 9.05 -11.73 -26.09
N MET A 186 10.28 -11.25 -26.31
CA MET A 186 10.86 -11.12 -27.65
C MET A 186 11.25 -12.46 -28.28
N LYS A 187 11.48 -13.52 -27.50
CA LYS A 187 11.65 -14.91 -27.98
C LYS A 187 10.29 -15.49 -28.38
N GLU A 188 9.32 -15.47 -27.46
CA GLU A 188 7.96 -15.95 -27.67
C GLU A 188 7.32 -15.30 -28.90
N LYS A 189 7.40 -13.97 -29.03
CA LYS A 189 6.87 -13.27 -30.21
C LYS A 189 7.50 -13.77 -31.52
N ARG A 190 8.82 -14.01 -31.56
CA ARG A 190 9.50 -14.57 -32.74
C ARG A 190 9.02 -15.99 -33.03
N GLU A 191 8.78 -16.79 -31.99
CA GLU A 191 8.27 -18.17 -32.13
C GLU A 191 6.80 -18.19 -32.60
N GLN A 192 5.97 -17.25 -32.14
CA GLN A 192 4.62 -17.01 -32.67
C GLN A 192 4.66 -16.58 -34.15
N ASP A 193 5.52 -15.64 -34.51
CA ASP A 193 5.61 -15.14 -35.90
C ASP A 193 6.21 -16.20 -36.86
N ILE A 194 7.16 -17.02 -36.40
CA ILE A 194 7.64 -18.22 -37.13
C ILE A 194 6.50 -19.25 -37.28
N SER A 195 5.68 -19.44 -36.25
CA SER A 195 4.56 -20.39 -36.30
C SER A 195 3.45 -19.93 -37.24
N ARG A 196 3.16 -18.62 -37.29
CA ARG A 196 2.29 -18.00 -38.29
C ARG A 196 2.82 -18.20 -39.72
N LEU A 197 4.12 -18.00 -39.94
CA LEU A 197 4.74 -18.25 -41.25
C LEU A 197 4.66 -19.73 -41.66
N LYS A 198 4.88 -20.66 -40.73
CA LYS A 198 4.66 -22.10 -40.99
C LYS A 198 3.21 -22.40 -41.36
N ALA A 199 2.25 -21.89 -40.59
CA ALA A 199 0.82 -22.08 -40.88
C ALA A 199 0.41 -21.51 -42.25
N GLN A 200 0.94 -20.34 -42.65
CA GLN A 200 0.70 -19.76 -43.99
C GLN A 200 1.33 -20.58 -45.13
N ILE A 201 2.47 -21.23 -44.88
CA ILE A 201 3.09 -22.16 -45.83
C ILE A 201 2.26 -23.44 -45.93
N GLU A 202 1.84 -23.99 -44.79
CA GLU A 202 1.00 -25.19 -44.70
C GLU A 202 -0.37 -25.00 -45.34
N GLU A 203 -1.03 -23.87 -45.09
CA GLU A 203 -2.28 -23.45 -45.74
C GLU A 203 -2.11 -23.36 -47.27
N ARG A 204 -1.05 -22.72 -47.75
CA ARG A 204 -0.75 -22.67 -49.20
C ARG A 204 -0.43 -24.03 -49.80
N MET A 205 0.23 -24.92 -49.05
CA MET A 205 0.50 -26.28 -49.49
C MET A 205 -0.79 -27.11 -49.55
N ALA A 206 -1.66 -27.01 -48.55
CA ALA A 206 -2.98 -27.66 -48.52
C ALA A 206 -3.93 -27.09 -49.58
N GLU A 207 -3.88 -25.80 -49.88
CA GLU A 207 -4.66 -25.18 -50.96
C GLU A 207 -4.11 -25.60 -52.35
N ALA A 208 -2.79 -25.72 -52.50
CA ALA A 208 -2.17 -26.29 -53.70
C ALA A 208 -2.47 -27.80 -53.85
N GLU A 209 -2.58 -28.54 -52.76
CA GLU A 209 -3.00 -29.94 -52.73
C GLU A 209 -4.47 -30.08 -53.11
N ARG A 210 -5.39 -29.30 -52.52
CA ARG A 210 -6.80 -29.22 -52.96
C ARG A 210 -6.91 -28.91 -54.46
N ARG A 211 -6.12 -27.97 -55.00
CA ARG A 211 -6.09 -27.72 -56.46
C ARG A 211 -5.59 -28.92 -57.26
N ARG A 212 -4.62 -29.68 -56.75
CA ARG A 212 -4.17 -30.95 -57.38
C ARG A 212 -5.21 -32.06 -57.28
N GLU A 213 -5.97 -32.14 -56.20
CA GLU A 213 -7.06 -33.09 -55.99
C GLU A 213 -8.29 -32.75 -56.84
N GLU A 214 -8.64 -31.47 -56.96
CA GLU A 214 -9.64 -30.98 -57.92
C GLU A 214 -9.23 -31.33 -59.36
N LEU A 215 -7.97 -31.13 -59.74
CA LEU A 215 -7.49 -31.50 -61.07
C LEU A 215 -7.46 -33.03 -61.26
N ARG A 216 -7.12 -33.81 -60.22
CA ARG A 216 -7.19 -35.28 -60.25
C ARG A 216 -8.62 -35.80 -60.37
N THR A 217 -9.56 -35.28 -59.60
CA THR A 217 -10.98 -35.70 -59.63
C THR A 217 -11.65 -35.29 -60.94
N LYS A 218 -11.39 -34.08 -61.45
CA LYS A 218 -11.84 -33.65 -62.78
C LYS A 218 -11.26 -34.55 -63.89
N ASN A 219 -9.97 -34.90 -63.82
CA ASN A 219 -9.33 -35.80 -64.79
C ASN A 219 -9.76 -37.28 -64.65
N ALA A 220 -10.09 -37.76 -63.46
CA ALA A 220 -10.54 -39.14 -63.22
C ALA A 220 -11.84 -39.48 -63.97
N SER A 221 -12.64 -38.47 -64.34
CA SER A 221 -13.85 -38.64 -65.14
C SER A 221 -13.61 -38.95 -66.64
N LYS A 222 -12.36 -38.87 -67.15
CA LYS A 222 -12.07 -39.03 -68.58
C LYS A 222 -11.02 -40.11 -68.92
N ARG A 223 -11.56 -41.31 -69.17
CA ARG A 223 -11.05 -42.40 -70.03
C ARG A 223 -9.68 -43.02 -69.72
N SER A 224 -9.75 -44.33 -69.49
CA SER A 224 -8.67 -45.31 -69.73
C SER A 224 -8.08 -45.25 -71.14
N ARG A 225 -6.74 -45.32 -71.26
CA ARG A 225 -5.93 -46.21 -72.14
C ARG A 225 -4.47 -45.74 -72.20
N GLY A 226 -3.53 -46.67 -72.42
CA GLY A 226 -2.18 -46.37 -72.92
C GLY A 226 -1.01 -46.83 -72.02
N GLN A 227 -0.48 -48.02 -72.28
CA GLN A 227 0.90 -48.38 -71.91
C GLN A 227 1.85 -48.07 -73.07
N SER A 228 2.92 -47.33 -72.80
CA SER A 228 4.17 -47.26 -73.59
C SER A 228 5.16 -46.44 -72.76
N ILE A 229 6.30 -46.94 -72.27
CA ILE A 229 7.40 -47.66 -72.95
C ILE A 229 7.92 -46.87 -74.16
N MET A 230 8.86 -45.97 -73.88
CA MET A 230 10.12 -45.66 -74.58
C MET A 230 10.79 -44.52 -73.76
N ALA A 231 12.09 -44.33 -73.62
CA ALA A 231 13.30 -45.10 -73.86
C ALA A 231 14.43 -44.17 -73.35
N ARG A 232 14.99 -44.41 -72.15
CA ARG A 232 16.19 -43.66 -71.71
C ARG A 232 17.41 -44.27 -72.39
N LYS A 233 18.23 -43.46 -73.06
CA LYS A 233 19.59 -43.88 -73.43
C LYS A 233 20.38 -44.20 -72.15
N PRO A 234 21.11 -45.32 -72.08
CA PRO A 234 22.08 -45.55 -71.01
C PRO A 234 23.31 -44.67 -71.22
N THR A 235 23.94 -44.26 -70.12
CA THR A 235 25.32 -43.74 -70.10
C THR A 235 26.30 -44.91 -70.03
N ASP A 236 27.48 -44.77 -70.62
CA ASP A 236 28.49 -45.85 -70.62
C ASP A 236 29.00 -46.19 -69.21
N PRO A 237 29.28 -47.47 -68.91
CA PRO A 237 29.85 -47.89 -67.63
C PRO A 237 31.35 -47.58 -67.56
N MET A 238 31.80 -47.02 -66.43
CA MET A 238 33.21 -47.09 -66.05
C MET A 238 33.55 -48.51 -65.55
N PRO A 239 34.81 -48.95 -65.70
CA PRO A 239 35.18 -50.35 -65.47
C PRO A 239 35.06 -50.77 -64.01
N ASP A 240 34.80 -52.05 -63.82
CA ASP A 240 34.73 -52.70 -62.52
C ASP A 240 36.11 -52.64 -61.84
N VAL A 241 36.14 -52.21 -60.58
CA VAL A 241 37.33 -52.27 -59.72
C VAL A 241 36.93 -53.14 -58.54
N GLU A 242 37.36 -54.40 -58.58
CA GLU A 242 37.23 -55.32 -57.46
C GLU A 242 37.97 -54.76 -56.25
N GLN A 243 37.25 -54.00 -55.41
CA GLN A 243 37.79 -53.55 -54.13
C GLN A 243 37.91 -54.74 -53.21
N GLU A 244 39.13 -55.29 -53.15
CA GLU A 244 39.56 -56.20 -52.09
C GLU A 244 39.06 -55.66 -50.75
N ARG A 245 38.19 -56.43 -50.09
CA ARG A 245 37.69 -56.07 -48.76
C ARG A 245 38.85 -56.17 -47.78
N ARG A 246 39.53 -55.04 -47.57
CA ARG A 246 40.55 -54.87 -46.52
C ARG A 246 40.01 -55.50 -45.24
N LYS A 247 40.70 -56.54 -44.74
CA LYS A 247 40.37 -57.15 -43.46
C LYS A 247 40.45 -56.03 -42.42
N PRO A 248 39.40 -55.77 -41.63
CA PRO A 248 39.41 -54.66 -40.68
C PRO A 248 40.55 -54.88 -39.68
N THR A 249 41.28 -53.82 -39.38
CA THR A 249 42.33 -53.84 -38.36
C THR A 249 41.74 -54.30 -37.03
N GLU A 250 42.51 -54.96 -36.15
CA GLU A 250 41.96 -55.48 -34.88
C GLU A 250 41.29 -54.37 -34.04
N GLU A 251 41.87 -53.17 -34.04
CA GLU A 251 41.29 -51.97 -33.45
C GLU A 251 39.96 -51.52 -34.10
N GLU A 252 39.76 -51.75 -35.39
CA GLU A 252 38.55 -51.38 -36.13
C GLU A 252 37.46 -52.44 -35.94
N ALA A 253 37.83 -53.72 -35.88
CA ALA A 253 36.96 -54.82 -35.53
C ALA A 253 36.46 -54.66 -34.08
N THR A 254 37.36 -54.42 -33.12
CA THR A 254 37.00 -54.17 -31.71
C THR A 254 36.16 -52.90 -31.55
N ARG A 255 36.51 -51.78 -32.20
CA ARG A 255 35.65 -50.57 -32.23
C ARG A 255 34.25 -50.86 -32.79
N SER A 256 34.16 -51.64 -33.87
CA SER A 256 32.87 -52.00 -34.49
C SER A 256 32.02 -52.90 -33.59
N ILE A 257 32.63 -53.89 -32.94
CA ILE A 257 31.97 -54.79 -31.98
C ILE A 257 31.51 -54.01 -30.74
N GLN A 258 32.36 -53.17 -30.15
CA GLN A 258 31.99 -52.32 -29.01
C GLN A 258 30.86 -51.36 -29.36
N TRP A 259 30.88 -50.74 -30.54
CA TRP A 259 29.83 -49.83 -31.00
C TRP A 259 28.50 -50.55 -31.26
N TRP A 260 28.53 -51.75 -31.84
CA TRP A 260 27.35 -52.60 -32.00
C TRP A 260 26.78 -53.05 -30.64
N TRP A 261 27.64 -53.49 -29.72
CA TRP A 261 27.26 -53.91 -28.37
C TRP A 261 26.65 -52.77 -27.55
N ARG A 262 27.26 -51.57 -27.57
CA ARG A 262 26.68 -50.34 -26.99
C ARG A 262 25.34 -49.97 -27.63
N GLY A 263 25.18 -50.19 -28.94
CA GLY A 263 23.89 -50.05 -29.62
C GLY A 263 22.83 -51.03 -29.10
N CYS A 264 23.19 -52.29 -28.89
CA CYS A 264 22.31 -53.34 -28.38
C CYS A 264 21.90 -53.12 -26.91
N LEU A 265 22.83 -52.67 -26.05
CA LEU A 265 22.51 -52.31 -24.66
C LEU A 265 21.50 -51.16 -24.58
N ARG A 266 21.68 -50.11 -25.38
CA ARG A 266 20.76 -48.96 -25.41
C ARG A 266 19.38 -49.33 -25.97
N LYS A 267 19.34 -50.21 -26.99
CA LYS A 267 18.08 -50.83 -27.45
C LYS A 267 17.38 -51.59 -26.32
N ARG A 268 18.13 -52.34 -25.50
CA ARG A 268 17.58 -53.11 -24.37
C ARG A 268 16.97 -52.18 -23.32
N ALA A 269 17.70 -51.19 -22.83
CA ALA A 269 17.21 -50.26 -21.79
C ALA A 269 15.92 -49.53 -22.21
N ILE A 270 15.82 -49.09 -23.47
CA ILE A 270 14.61 -48.46 -24.02
C ILE A 270 13.46 -49.47 -24.11
N SER A 271 13.74 -50.71 -24.53
CA SER A 271 12.73 -51.77 -24.54
C SER A 271 12.24 -52.15 -23.14
N GLU A 272 13.14 -52.16 -22.14
CA GLU A 272 12.81 -52.47 -20.74
C GLU A 272 11.96 -51.38 -20.10
N PHE A 273 12.21 -50.09 -20.42
CA PHE A 273 11.34 -48.99 -20.00
C PHE A 273 9.98 -49.01 -20.70
N ASN A 274 9.93 -49.22 -22.02
CA ASN A 274 8.66 -49.32 -22.75
C ASN A 274 7.78 -50.48 -22.21
N ASN A 275 8.42 -51.57 -21.76
CA ASN A 275 7.74 -52.70 -21.11
C ASN A 275 7.17 -52.37 -19.71
N LEU A 276 7.42 -51.18 -19.13
CA LEU A 276 6.77 -50.72 -17.90
C LEU A 276 5.40 -50.08 -18.14
N GLY A 277 5.04 -49.75 -19.39
CA GLY A 277 3.75 -49.12 -19.71
C GLY A 277 3.58 -47.67 -19.25
N LEU A 278 4.62 -47.06 -18.67
CA LEU A 278 4.63 -45.69 -18.15
C LEU A 278 4.36 -44.68 -19.27
N THR A 279 3.11 -44.21 -19.32
CA THR A 279 2.58 -43.24 -20.28
C THR A 279 1.70 -42.24 -19.54
N VAL A 280 1.66 -40.98 -19.99
CA VAL A 280 0.91 -39.93 -19.29
C VAL A 280 -0.59 -40.24 -19.25
N ASP A 281 -1.15 -40.75 -20.35
CA ASP A 281 -2.55 -41.15 -20.41
C ASP A 281 -2.85 -42.41 -19.56
N GLY A 282 -2.02 -43.45 -19.64
CA GLY A 282 -2.22 -44.69 -18.87
C GLY A 282 -2.11 -44.49 -17.34
N ILE A 283 -1.31 -43.52 -16.90
CA ILE A 283 -1.22 -43.14 -15.48
C ILE A 283 -2.46 -42.35 -15.03
N ARG A 284 -3.03 -41.51 -15.90
CA ARG A 284 -4.25 -40.75 -15.60
C ARG A 284 -5.50 -41.65 -15.44
N ASP A 285 -5.54 -42.78 -16.15
CA ASP A 285 -6.66 -43.72 -16.13
C ASP A 285 -6.55 -44.81 -15.02
N THR A 286 -5.48 -44.81 -14.22
CA THR A 286 -5.28 -45.73 -13.08
C THR A 286 -5.57 -45.04 -11.73
N HIS A 287 -5.67 -45.79 -10.62
CA HIS A 287 -5.93 -45.17 -9.31
C HIS A 287 -4.63 -44.67 -8.67
N PHE A 288 -4.66 -43.47 -8.07
CA PHE A 288 -3.47 -42.80 -7.53
C PHE A 288 -2.60 -43.68 -6.63
N ASP A 289 -3.20 -44.41 -5.67
CA ASP A 289 -2.43 -45.29 -4.78
C ASP A 289 -1.69 -46.40 -5.55
N THR A 290 -2.33 -46.98 -6.57
CA THR A 290 -1.69 -48.00 -7.43
C THR A 290 -0.57 -47.43 -8.29
N VAL A 291 -0.65 -46.15 -8.68
CA VAL A 291 0.43 -45.44 -9.36
C VAL A 291 1.58 -45.15 -8.39
N VAL A 292 1.29 -44.72 -7.15
CA VAL A 292 2.31 -44.46 -6.12
C VAL A 292 3.05 -45.74 -5.74
N GLU A 293 2.33 -46.86 -5.56
CA GLU A 293 2.95 -48.18 -5.35
C GLU A 293 3.83 -48.60 -6.54
N LEU A 294 3.34 -48.45 -7.78
CA LEU A 294 4.10 -48.80 -8.99
C LEU A 294 5.39 -47.97 -9.12
N LEU A 295 5.32 -46.66 -8.90
CA LEU A 295 6.46 -45.75 -8.99
C LEU A 295 7.44 -45.89 -7.80
N ALA A 296 7.01 -46.47 -6.68
CA ALA A 296 7.87 -46.81 -5.56
C ALA A 296 8.70 -48.09 -5.80
N GLN A 297 8.35 -48.94 -6.77
CA GLN A 297 9.07 -50.18 -7.06
C GLN A 297 10.52 -49.92 -7.48
N GLU A 298 11.47 -50.58 -6.81
CA GLU A 298 12.91 -50.47 -7.11
C GLU A 298 13.22 -50.77 -8.59
N ARG A 299 12.54 -51.76 -9.17
CA ARG A 299 12.65 -52.10 -10.60
C ARG A 299 12.34 -50.90 -11.51
N VAL A 300 11.31 -50.12 -11.20
CA VAL A 300 10.94 -48.92 -11.97
C VAL A 300 11.99 -47.83 -11.79
N LEU A 301 12.47 -47.61 -10.57
CA LEU A 301 13.54 -46.65 -10.28
C LEU A 301 14.82 -46.97 -11.04
N VAL A 302 15.29 -48.22 -11.00
CA VAL A 302 16.55 -48.65 -11.65
C VAL A 302 16.47 -48.58 -13.18
N ILE A 303 15.36 -48.99 -13.79
CA ILE A 303 15.17 -48.89 -15.25
C ILE A 303 15.08 -47.42 -15.68
N THR A 304 14.38 -46.59 -14.92
CA THR A 304 14.28 -45.15 -15.18
C THR A 304 15.64 -44.46 -15.03
N ALA A 305 16.44 -44.80 -14.02
CA ALA A 305 17.81 -44.30 -13.85
C ALA A 305 18.70 -44.63 -15.06
N GLN A 306 18.68 -45.90 -15.52
CA GLN A 306 19.42 -46.31 -16.71
C GLN A 306 19.01 -45.49 -17.95
N LEU A 307 17.71 -45.25 -18.15
CA LEU A 307 17.22 -44.49 -19.29
C LEU A 307 17.51 -42.98 -19.19
N LEU A 308 17.41 -42.38 -18.00
CA LEU A 308 17.73 -40.96 -17.78
C LEU A 308 19.21 -40.66 -18.05
N ARG A 309 20.13 -41.56 -17.66
CA ARG A 309 21.55 -41.46 -18.05
C ARG A 309 21.74 -41.54 -19.56
N LEU A 310 21.03 -42.44 -20.26
CA LEU A 310 21.03 -42.47 -21.74
C LEU A 310 20.41 -41.22 -22.36
N CYS A 311 19.48 -40.57 -21.66
CA CYS A 311 18.90 -39.28 -22.00
C CYS A 311 19.72 -38.08 -21.46
N GLY A 312 20.97 -38.30 -21.04
CA GLY A 312 21.94 -37.25 -20.72
C GLY A 312 21.75 -36.54 -19.37
N LEU A 313 20.85 -37.03 -18.52
CA LEU A 313 20.68 -36.55 -17.15
C LEU A 313 21.61 -37.35 -16.22
N GLU A 314 22.66 -36.69 -15.73
CA GLU A 314 23.79 -37.28 -14.99
C GLU A 314 23.88 -36.63 -13.58
N GLU A 315 22.84 -36.78 -12.75
CA GLU A 315 22.77 -36.20 -11.40
C GLU A 315 23.45 -37.10 -10.34
N GLY A 316 24.78 -37.12 -10.36
CA GLY A 316 25.62 -37.85 -9.41
C GLY A 316 26.13 -39.20 -9.90
N GLU A 317 26.78 -39.95 -9.01
CA GLU A 317 27.36 -41.25 -9.32
C GLU A 317 26.29 -42.34 -9.47
N THR A 318 26.58 -43.38 -10.27
CA THR A 318 25.63 -44.46 -10.57
C THR A 318 25.26 -45.25 -9.31
N GLY A 319 23.98 -45.24 -8.95
CA GLY A 319 23.48 -45.85 -7.70
C GLY A 319 23.55 -44.94 -6.47
N SER A 320 23.97 -43.68 -6.62
CA SER A 320 24.01 -42.71 -5.53
C SER A 320 22.60 -42.33 -5.04
N VAL A 321 22.51 -41.92 -3.77
CA VAL A 321 21.30 -41.30 -3.19
C VAL A 321 20.90 -40.04 -3.98
N GLY A 322 21.86 -39.33 -4.59
CA GLY A 322 21.61 -38.21 -5.51
C GLY A 322 20.81 -38.64 -6.74
N GLU A 323 21.31 -39.63 -7.50
CA GLU A 323 20.64 -40.18 -8.68
C GLU A 323 19.24 -40.71 -8.32
N MET A 324 19.12 -41.44 -7.20
CA MET A 324 17.84 -41.98 -6.72
C MET A 324 16.89 -40.91 -6.17
N THR A 325 17.36 -39.68 -5.92
CA THR A 325 16.52 -38.51 -5.62
C THR A 325 16.08 -37.81 -6.91
N ALA A 326 16.98 -37.73 -7.89
CA ALA A 326 16.69 -37.18 -9.22
C ALA A 326 15.62 -38.01 -9.96
N VAL A 327 15.77 -39.34 -9.96
CA VAL A 327 14.80 -40.28 -10.53
C VAL A 327 13.42 -40.13 -9.88
N ARG A 328 13.35 -40.07 -8.54
CA ARG A 328 12.07 -39.87 -7.83
C ARG A 328 11.43 -38.52 -8.12
N THR A 329 12.25 -37.48 -8.36
CA THR A 329 11.75 -36.15 -8.75
C THR A 329 11.28 -36.15 -10.20
N PHE A 330 11.98 -36.81 -11.11
CA PHE A 330 11.49 -37.02 -12.48
C PHE A 330 10.17 -37.81 -12.51
N LEU A 331 10.02 -38.85 -11.69
CA LEU A 331 8.78 -39.62 -11.58
C LEU A 331 7.63 -38.84 -10.91
N SER A 332 7.91 -37.84 -10.06
CA SER A 332 6.84 -36.99 -9.53
C SER A 332 6.19 -36.11 -10.59
N ALA A 333 6.86 -35.84 -11.72
CA ALA A 333 6.24 -35.16 -12.87
C ALA A 333 5.09 -36.00 -13.47
N PHE A 334 5.22 -37.33 -13.52
CA PHE A 334 4.12 -38.21 -13.95
C PHE A 334 2.93 -38.17 -12.98
N LEU A 335 3.18 -38.21 -11.66
CA LEU A 335 2.13 -38.08 -10.63
C LEU A 335 1.39 -36.74 -10.73
N ILE A 336 2.14 -35.64 -10.91
CA ILE A 336 1.60 -34.28 -11.03
C ILE A 336 0.70 -34.11 -12.27
N LEU A 337 0.99 -34.80 -13.38
CA LEU A 337 0.14 -34.77 -14.57
C LEU A 337 -1.03 -35.76 -14.53
N GLY A 338 -0.85 -36.93 -13.94
CA GLY A 338 -1.91 -37.95 -13.84
C GLY A 338 -3.01 -37.56 -12.86
N HIS A 339 -2.62 -37.10 -11.66
CA HIS A 339 -3.56 -36.81 -10.56
C HIS A 339 -3.33 -35.41 -9.95
N PRO A 340 -3.38 -34.31 -10.74
CA PRO A 340 -3.07 -32.96 -10.27
C PRO A 340 -3.92 -32.53 -9.07
N ASN A 341 -5.20 -32.91 -9.02
CA ASN A 341 -6.09 -32.58 -7.90
C ASN A 341 -5.63 -33.22 -6.59
N GLN A 342 -5.28 -34.51 -6.60
CA GLN A 342 -4.89 -35.26 -5.41
C GLN A 342 -3.45 -34.97 -4.95
N VAL A 343 -2.59 -34.51 -5.86
CA VAL A 343 -1.19 -34.13 -5.55
C VAL A 343 -1.06 -32.66 -5.13
N LEU A 344 -1.92 -31.75 -5.61
CA LEU A 344 -1.76 -30.30 -5.44
C LEU A 344 -2.89 -29.59 -4.66
N SER A 345 -4.05 -30.24 -4.45
CA SER A 345 -5.18 -29.62 -3.75
C SER A 345 -5.42 -30.25 -2.37
N ASN A 346 -5.56 -29.41 -1.35
CA ASN A 346 -5.81 -29.81 0.03
C ASN A 346 -7.31 -30.06 0.31
N LYS A 347 -8.08 -30.39 -0.73
CA LYS A 347 -9.50 -30.76 -0.64
C LYS A 347 -9.61 -32.27 -0.59
N ASN A 348 -9.90 -32.83 0.58
CA ASN A 348 -10.34 -34.23 0.68
C ASN A 348 -11.61 -34.39 -0.17
N ASP A 349 -11.52 -35.23 -1.21
CA ASP A 349 -12.62 -35.54 -2.13
C ASP A 349 -13.26 -36.91 -1.82
N ASN A 350 -13.11 -37.37 -0.57
CA ASN A 350 -13.85 -38.51 -0.04
C ASN A 350 -15.31 -38.09 0.15
N GLY A 351 -16.20 -38.56 -0.72
CA GLY A 351 -17.63 -38.25 -0.73
C GLY A 351 -18.46 -38.99 0.32
N ASP A 352 -17.95 -39.14 1.54
CA ASP A 352 -18.69 -39.71 2.67
C ASP A 352 -19.20 -38.57 3.58
N GLU A 353 -20.47 -38.21 3.42
CA GLU A 353 -21.21 -37.46 4.44
C GLU A 353 -21.67 -38.43 5.54
N ASP A 354 -21.00 -38.44 6.71
CA ASP A 354 -21.60 -38.70 8.05
C ASP A 354 -20.56 -39.00 9.16
N VAL A 355 -19.81 -37.98 9.62
CA VAL A 355 -19.56 -37.76 11.07
C VAL A 355 -19.41 -36.26 11.32
N VAL A 356 -20.27 -35.68 12.16
CA VAL A 356 -20.15 -34.28 12.60
C VAL A 356 -19.21 -34.20 13.81
N ASP A 357 -17.90 -34.18 13.58
CA ASP A 357 -16.91 -33.89 14.61
C ASP A 357 -16.70 -32.35 14.75
N VAL A 358 -17.03 -31.82 15.92
CA VAL A 358 -17.29 -30.39 16.16
C VAL A 358 -15.99 -29.58 16.40
N LEU A 359 -14.81 -30.21 16.30
CA LEU A 359 -13.54 -29.62 16.71
C LEU A 359 -12.57 -29.20 15.58
N THR A 360 -12.94 -29.35 14.30
CA THR A 360 -12.06 -29.03 13.15
C THR A 360 -12.38 -27.71 12.44
N SER A 361 -12.41 -26.60 13.19
CA SER A 361 -12.66 -25.24 12.65
C SER A 361 -11.56 -24.67 11.74
N HIS A 362 -10.43 -25.38 11.55
CA HIS A 362 -9.26 -24.92 10.80
C HIS A 362 -9.06 -25.70 9.50
N ARG A 363 -9.89 -25.40 8.49
CA ARG A 363 -9.53 -25.68 7.09
C ARG A 363 -8.62 -24.57 6.57
N LEU A 364 -7.54 -24.96 5.88
CA LEU A 364 -6.78 -24.07 5.02
C LEU A 364 -7.70 -23.39 3.99
N PRO A 365 -7.39 -22.16 3.53
CA PRO A 365 -7.91 -21.67 2.26
C PRO A 365 -7.59 -22.70 1.18
N SER A 366 -8.62 -23.19 0.48
CA SER A 366 -8.47 -24.29 -0.48
C SER A 366 -7.43 -23.94 -1.55
N THR A 367 -6.40 -24.78 -1.69
CA THR A 367 -5.43 -24.69 -2.79
C THR A 367 -6.10 -25.10 -4.10
N ASP A 368 -6.82 -24.14 -4.67
CA ASP A 368 -7.50 -24.27 -5.95
C ASP A 368 -6.46 -24.44 -7.08
N LEU A 369 -6.75 -25.35 -8.01
CA LEU A 369 -5.96 -25.59 -9.21
C LEU A 369 -5.93 -24.37 -10.16
N ALA A 370 -6.79 -23.37 -9.90
CA ALA A 370 -6.73 -22.03 -10.49
C ALA A 370 -5.49 -21.20 -10.10
N ASN A 371 -4.70 -21.62 -9.10
CA ASN A 371 -3.48 -20.90 -8.70
C ASN A 371 -2.41 -20.94 -9.81
N PRO A 372 -1.95 -19.79 -10.35
CA PRO A 372 -1.01 -19.75 -11.47
C PRO A 372 0.36 -20.39 -11.15
N GLN A 373 0.76 -20.47 -9.88
CA GLN A 373 2.00 -21.17 -9.49
C GLN A 373 1.87 -22.70 -9.55
N LEU A 374 0.68 -23.24 -9.31
CA LEU A 374 0.41 -24.67 -9.48
C LEU A 374 0.30 -25.01 -10.97
N GLN A 375 -0.32 -24.14 -11.76
CA GLN A 375 -0.38 -24.28 -13.23
C GLN A 375 1.00 -24.17 -13.89
N ASP A 376 1.90 -23.31 -13.39
CA ASP A 376 3.30 -23.23 -13.82
C ASP A 376 4.09 -24.51 -13.49
N LEU A 377 3.86 -25.13 -12.32
CA LEU A 377 4.44 -26.43 -11.97
C LEU A 377 3.93 -27.56 -12.88
N VAL A 378 2.62 -27.63 -13.11
CA VAL A 378 1.99 -28.59 -14.04
C VAL A 378 2.49 -28.38 -15.47
N GLY A 379 2.65 -27.13 -15.91
CA GLY A 379 3.24 -26.79 -17.20
C GLY A 379 4.67 -27.30 -17.34
N LYS A 380 5.53 -27.05 -16.34
CA LYS A 380 6.92 -27.53 -16.35
C LYS A 380 7.05 -29.05 -16.23
N ALA A 381 6.16 -29.71 -15.50
CA ALA A 381 6.05 -31.17 -15.50
C ALA A 381 5.71 -31.71 -16.90
N ARG A 382 4.77 -31.05 -17.59
CA ARG A 382 4.39 -31.38 -18.97
C ARG A 382 5.53 -31.16 -19.95
N ASP A 383 6.21 -30.03 -19.90
CA ASP A 383 7.35 -29.71 -20.78
C ASP A 383 8.51 -30.69 -20.57
N LEU A 384 8.79 -31.08 -19.31
CA LEU A 384 9.77 -32.11 -18.97
C LEU A 384 9.43 -33.44 -19.65
N LEU A 385 8.20 -33.97 -19.49
CA LEU A 385 7.82 -35.25 -20.09
C LEU A 385 7.73 -35.17 -21.62
N ILE A 386 7.22 -34.07 -22.19
CA ILE A 386 7.25 -33.83 -23.64
C ILE A 386 8.69 -33.81 -24.16
N SER A 387 9.66 -33.22 -23.44
CA SER A 387 11.07 -33.22 -23.85
C SER A 387 11.67 -34.63 -23.86
N PHE A 388 11.30 -35.46 -22.86
CA PHE A 388 11.70 -36.85 -22.73
C PHE A 388 11.12 -37.72 -23.86
N GLU A 389 9.82 -37.64 -24.12
CA GLU A 389 9.15 -38.34 -25.23
C GLU A 389 9.71 -37.94 -26.61
N ASN A 390 10.04 -36.65 -26.79
CA ASN A 390 10.70 -36.14 -28.00
C ASN A 390 12.14 -36.66 -28.18
N ILE A 391 12.81 -37.09 -27.10
CA ILE A 391 14.10 -37.78 -27.16
C ILE A 391 13.89 -39.27 -27.46
N LEU A 392 13.00 -39.95 -26.74
CA LEU A 392 12.70 -41.38 -26.93
C LEU A 392 12.29 -41.70 -28.38
N SER A 393 11.37 -40.93 -28.95
CA SER A 393 10.93 -41.06 -30.34
C SER A 393 12.04 -40.84 -31.39
N ARG A 394 13.16 -40.20 -31.01
CA ARG A 394 14.35 -40.02 -31.86
C ARG A 394 15.43 -41.09 -31.65
N LEU A 395 15.38 -41.84 -30.55
CA LEU A 395 16.25 -42.97 -30.27
C LEU A 395 15.79 -44.20 -31.07
N THR A 396 16.00 -44.16 -32.38
CA THR A 396 15.63 -45.22 -33.32
C THR A 396 16.82 -46.10 -33.72
N SER A 397 16.54 -47.20 -34.41
CA SER A 397 17.54 -48.08 -35.02
C SER A 397 18.47 -47.36 -36.00
N ALA A 398 17.98 -46.34 -36.72
CA ALA A 398 18.75 -45.53 -37.66
C ALA A 398 19.91 -44.79 -36.98
N ASN A 399 19.70 -44.26 -35.77
CA ASN A 399 20.76 -43.65 -34.95
C ASN A 399 21.39 -44.65 -33.95
N LYS A 400 21.07 -45.95 -34.08
CA LYS A 400 21.47 -47.05 -33.18
C LYS A 400 21.26 -46.74 -31.70
N TYR A 401 20.16 -46.06 -31.38
CA TYR A 401 19.82 -45.63 -30.01
C TYR A 401 20.90 -44.73 -29.37
N THR A 402 21.61 -43.95 -30.19
CA THR A 402 22.50 -42.86 -29.75
C THR A 402 21.70 -41.57 -29.68
N MET A 403 21.90 -40.74 -28.65
CA MET A 403 21.35 -39.40 -28.67
C MET A 403 22.17 -38.49 -29.63
N PRO A 404 21.52 -37.65 -30.46
CA PRO A 404 22.20 -36.55 -31.15
C PRO A 404 22.85 -35.56 -30.17
N PRO A 405 24.11 -35.12 -30.37
CA PRO A 405 24.78 -34.19 -29.44
C PRO A 405 24.03 -32.89 -29.16
N ALA A 406 23.29 -32.38 -30.15
CA ALA A 406 22.47 -31.17 -30.02
C ALA A 406 21.32 -31.31 -28.99
N LEU A 407 20.91 -32.53 -28.63
CA LEU A 407 19.84 -32.77 -27.66
C LEU A 407 20.36 -33.03 -26.23
N LYS A 408 21.67 -33.26 -25.99
CA LYS A 408 22.17 -33.67 -24.66
C LYS A 408 21.84 -32.67 -23.54
N LYS A 409 21.69 -31.39 -23.87
CA LYS A 409 21.31 -30.36 -22.88
C LYS A 409 19.80 -30.22 -22.66
N THR A 410 18.97 -30.66 -23.60
CA THR A 410 17.53 -30.33 -23.59
C THR A 410 16.77 -30.95 -22.41
N LEU A 411 17.02 -32.22 -22.07
CA LEU A 411 16.42 -32.85 -20.90
C LEU A 411 16.98 -32.30 -19.58
N PRO A 412 18.30 -32.14 -19.36
CA PRO A 412 18.83 -31.46 -18.18
C PRO A 412 18.31 -30.04 -17.97
N GLU A 413 18.16 -29.24 -19.03
CA GLU A 413 17.60 -27.89 -18.95
C GLU A 413 16.12 -27.90 -18.55
N ALA A 414 15.29 -28.78 -19.14
CA ALA A 414 13.88 -28.93 -18.77
C ALA A 414 13.68 -29.52 -17.37
N TYR A 415 14.53 -30.49 -16.98
CA TYR A 415 14.52 -31.06 -15.64
C TYR A 415 14.91 -30.00 -14.60
N ALA A 416 15.92 -29.17 -14.86
CA ALA A 416 16.32 -28.10 -13.95
C ALA A 416 15.22 -27.04 -13.75
N THR A 417 14.46 -26.67 -14.78
CA THR A 417 13.34 -25.72 -14.60
C THR A 417 12.18 -26.33 -13.81
N PHE A 418 11.87 -27.60 -14.02
CA PHE A 418 10.90 -28.35 -13.21
C PHE A 418 11.36 -28.54 -11.76
N TYR A 419 12.59 -29.01 -11.52
CA TYR A 419 13.16 -29.27 -10.19
C TYR A 419 13.13 -28.02 -9.30
N ASN A 420 13.50 -26.86 -9.84
CA ASN A 420 13.41 -25.58 -9.13
C ASN A 420 11.95 -25.19 -8.79
N ALA A 421 10.99 -25.42 -9.69
CA ALA A 421 9.57 -25.17 -9.42
C ALA A 421 9.00 -26.16 -8.37
N PHE A 422 9.39 -27.44 -8.45
CA PHE A 422 8.98 -28.49 -7.52
C PHE A 422 9.49 -28.23 -6.10
N ILE A 423 10.74 -27.79 -5.92
CA ILE A 423 11.27 -27.38 -4.61
C ILE A 423 10.64 -26.07 -4.11
N ALA A 424 10.35 -25.11 -5.00
CA ALA A 424 9.63 -23.89 -4.62
C ALA A 424 8.22 -24.21 -4.10
N TRP A 425 7.50 -25.11 -4.77
CA TRP A 425 6.19 -25.62 -4.33
C TRP A 425 6.30 -26.38 -3.00
N LYS A 426 7.18 -27.38 -2.91
CA LYS A 426 7.37 -28.20 -1.71
C LYS A 426 7.78 -27.38 -0.48
N SER A 427 8.61 -26.35 -0.66
CA SER A 427 8.97 -25.44 0.43
C SER A 427 7.79 -24.55 0.83
N ARG A 428 7.02 -24.00 -0.12
CA ARG A 428 5.77 -23.26 0.17
C ARG A 428 4.77 -24.11 0.96
N ASP A 429 4.51 -25.33 0.52
CA ASP A 429 3.55 -26.23 1.18
C ASP A 429 4.00 -26.59 2.61
N SER A 430 5.28 -26.96 2.80
CA SER A 430 5.82 -27.22 4.14
C SER A 430 5.71 -26.00 5.08
N ASN A 431 5.91 -24.78 4.57
CA ASN A 431 5.73 -23.56 5.36
C ASN A 431 4.26 -23.30 5.70
N ALA A 432 3.33 -23.55 4.78
CA ALA A 432 1.88 -23.41 5.03
C ALA A 432 1.37 -24.43 6.07
N LEU A 433 1.88 -25.66 6.03
CA LEU A 433 1.61 -26.67 7.05
C LEU A 433 2.16 -26.25 8.43
N ILE A 434 3.37 -25.67 8.48
CA ILE A 434 3.93 -25.09 9.70
C ILE A 434 3.07 -23.91 10.21
N GLU A 435 2.57 -23.05 9.32
CA GLU A 435 1.73 -21.90 9.67
C GLU A 435 0.40 -22.32 10.31
N VAL A 436 -0.29 -23.33 9.76
CA VAL A 436 -1.49 -23.92 10.39
C VAL A 436 -1.19 -24.48 11.77
N MET A 437 -0.08 -25.21 11.91
CA MET A 437 0.34 -25.77 13.18
C MET A 437 0.72 -24.69 14.22
N LEU A 438 1.27 -23.56 13.78
CA LEU A 438 1.54 -22.40 14.63
C LEU A 438 0.26 -21.70 15.08
N MET A 439 -0.74 -21.57 14.21
CA MET A 439 -2.06 -21.04 14.58
C MET A 439 -2.75 -21.94 15.62
N GLN A 440 -2.80 -23.25 15.38
CA GLN A 440 -3.31 -24.24 16.35
C GLN A 440 -2.56 -24.16 17.69
N PHE A 441 -1.23 -23.99 17.67
CA PHE A 441 -0.43 -23.84 18.88
C PHE A 441 -0.75 -22.54 19.65
N VAL A 442 -0.92 -21.42 18.94
CA VAL A 442 -1.26 -20.11 19.51
C VAL A 442 -2.68 -20.11 20.11
N GLU A 443 -3.63 -20.80 19.50
CA GLU A 443 -4.98 -20.97 20.06
C GLU A 443 -4.97 -21.87 21.30
N LEU A 444 -4.22 -22.98 21.28
CA LEU A 444 -4.02 -23.79 22.47
C LEU A 444 -3.33 -23.01 23.61
N ASP A 445 -2.37 -22.12 23.32
CA ASP A 445 -1.83 -21.17 24.31
C ASP A 445 -2.93 -20.21 24.83
N ALA A 446 -3.80 -19.68 23.97
CA ALA A 446 -4.89 -18.81 24.38
C ALA A 446 -5.92 -19.51 25.28
N ILE A 447 -6.36 -20.71 24.91
CA ILE A 447 -7.27 -21.55 25.71
C ILE A 447 -6.61 -21.92 27.03
N TYR A 448 -5.33 -22.34 27.01
CA TYR A 448 -4.56 -22.63 28.21
C TYR A 448 -4.50 -21.45 29.18
N HIS A 449 -4.26 -20.22 28.71
CA HIS A 449 -4.29 -19.03 29.59
C HIS A 449 -5.67 -18.76 30.18
N THR A 450 -6.76 -19.00 29.45
CA THR A 450 -8.12 -18.83 30.02
C THR A 450 -8.47 -19.90 31.06
N VAL A 451 -8.09 -21.16 30.80
CA VAL A 451 -8.38 -22.32 31.68
C VAL A 451 -7.38 -22.41 32.85
N LYS A 452 -6.25 -21.71 32.79
CA LYS A 452 -5.30 -21.60 33.91
C LYS A 452 -5.89 -20.87 35.11
N ASP A 453 -6.66 -19.81 34.87
CA ASP A 453 -7.15 -18.90 35.92
C ASP A 453 -8.51 -19.34 36.51
N THR A 454 -9.14 -20.41 35.98
CA THR A 454 -10.41 -20.97 36.50
C THR A 454 -10.19 -21.95 37.65
N THR A 455 -10.87 -21.70 38.77
CA THR A 455 -10.75 -22.45 40.04
C THR A 455 -11.76 -23.60 40.17
N ASP A 456 -11.78 -24.51 39.20
CA ASP A 456 -12.51 -25.78 39.27
C ASP A 456 -11.55 -26.93 38.91
N ASP A 457 -11.34 -27.86 39.83
CA ASP A 457 -10.04 -28.55 39.95
C ASP A 457 -9.97 -29.84 39.13
N ALA A 458 -10.91 -30.76 39.35
CA ALA A 458 -10.84 -32.12 38.79
C ALA A 458 -10.98 -32.17 37.27
N ALA A 459 -11.97 -31.48 36.71
CA ALA A 459 -12.20 -31.48 35.26
C ALA A 459 -11.12 -30.68 34.51
N THR A 460 -10.75 -29.48 35.01
CA THR A 460 -9.78 -28.65 34.30
C THR A 460 -8.38 -29.24 34.31
N ALA A 461 -8.00 -30.06 35.30
CA ALA A 461 -6.72 -30.77 35.30
C ALA A 461 -6.54 -31.70 34.08
N LEU A 462 -7.57 -32.47 33.73
CA LEU A 462 -7.53 -33.35 32.55
C LEU A 462 -7.48 -32.56 31.24
N TYR A 463 -8.27 -31.49 31.12
CA TYR A 463 -8.21 -30.58 29.96
C TYR A 463 -6.84 -29.88 29.84
N LYS A 464 -6.27 -29.38 30.95
CA LYS A 464 -4.93 -28.76 31.00
C LYS A 464 -3.86 -29.74 30.50
N LYS A 465 -3.92 -31.01 30.91
CA LYS A 465 -2.99 -32.05 30.43
C LYS A 465 -3.16 -32.31 28.93
N SER A 466 -4.39 -32.52 28.46
CA SER A 466 -4.67 -32.75 27.03
C SER A 466 -4.18 -31.59 26.14
N ILE A 467 -4.30 -30.34 26.60
CA ILE A 467 -3.77 -29.16 25.90
C ILE A 467 -2.23 -29.20 25.86
N GLN A 468 -1.56 -29.57 26.94
CA GLN A 468 -0.09 -29.70 26.99
C GLN A 468 0.42 -30.84 26.09
N ASP A 469 -0.25 -32.00 26.10
CA ASP A 469 0.11 -33.15 25.25
C ASP A 469 -0.04 -32.79 23.75
N ASN A 470 -1.12 -32.11 23.37
CA ASN A 470 -1.32 -31.60 22.01
C ASN A 470 -0.30 -30.52 21.62
N GLN A 471 0.02 -29.59 22.53
CA GLN A 471 1.09 -28.61 22.33
C GLN A 471 2.46 -29.28 22.10
N LEU A 472 2.78 -30.35 22.85
CA LEU A 472 4.01 -31.12 22.68
C LEU A 472 4.07 -31.78 21.29
N MET A 473 2.98 -32.40 20.85
CA MET A 473 2.87 -33.02 19.52
C MET A 473 3.05 -32.00 18.38
N LEU A 474 2.43 -30.82 18.50
CA LEU A 474 2.65 -29.72 17.56
C LEU A 474 4.12 -29.24 17.56
N ILE A 475 4.73 -29.06 18.73
CA ILE A 475 6.14 -28.68 18.86
C ILE A 475 7.06 -29.70 18.17
N VAL A 476 6.84 -31.01 18.37
CA VAL A 476 7.66 -32.07 17.76
C VAL A 476 7.52 -32.07 16.23
N ARG A 477 6.29 -31.99 15.72
CA ARG A 477 6.04 -32.02 14.27
C ARG A 477 6.46 -30.71 13.57
N ILE A 478 6.38 -29.54 14.22
CA ILE A 478 6.99 -28.28 13.71
C ILE A 478 8.52 -28.40 13.68
N LYS A 479 9.16 -28.91 14.74
CA LYS A 479 10.63 -29.14 14.76
C LYS A 479 11.07 -30.09 13.64
N LYS A 480 10.28 -31.12 13.32
CA LYS A 480 10.55 -32.09 12.24
C LYS A 480 10.43 -31.48 10.83
N LEU A 481 9.52 -30.51 10.64
CA LEU A 481 9.31 -29.84 9.35
C LEU A 481 10.25 -28.63 9.13
N ALA A 482 10.45 -27.80 10.16
CA ALA A 482 11.22 -26.56 10.07
C ALA A 482 12.72 -26.73 10.39
N GLY A 483 13.11 -27.83 11.04
CA GLY A 483 14.39 -27.98 11.73
C GLY A 483 14.33 -27.50 13.18
N ALA A 484 15.10 -28.14 14.06
CA ALA A 484 14.94 -28.03 15.51
C ALA A 484 15.12 -26.60 16.07
N GLU A 485 16.05 -25.80 15.53
CA GLU A 485 16.22 -24.40 15.91
C GLU A 485 15.18 -23.47 15.31
N LYS A 486 14.95 -23.59 13.99
CA LYS A 486 14.08 -22.68 13.24
C LYS A 486 12.63 -22.83 13.70
N GLY A 487 12.19 -24.07 13.97
CA GLY A 487 10.89 -24.36 14.57
C GLY A 487 10.74 -23.77 15.97
N LYS A 488 11.76 -23.88 16.84
CA LYS A 488 11.76 -23.22 18.17
C LYS A 488 11.59 -21.69 18.03
N LYS A 489 12.32 -21.06 17.11
CA LYS A 489 12.25 -19.61 16.83
C LYS A 489 10.85 -19.22 16.33
N MET A 490 10.32 -19.87 15.29
CA MET A 490 8.96 -19.66 14.77
C MET A 490 7.86 -19.76 15.84
N ILE A 491 7.92 -20.78 16.71
CA ILE A 491 6.95 -20.95 17.81
C ILE A 491 7.05 -19.80 18.81
N PHE A 492 8.27 -19.40 19.18
CA PHE A 492 8.49 -18.26 20.09
C PHE A 492 7.98 -16.94 19.50
N ASP A 493 8.30 -16.68 18.23
CA ASP A 493 7.92 -15.45 17.52
C ASP A 493 6.39 -15.35 17.37
N ALA A 494 5.72 -16.42 16.94
CA ALA A 494 4.26 -16.47 16.82
C ALA A 494 3.55 -16.27 18.17
N VAL A 495 4.06 -16.89 19.26
CA VAL A 495 3.52 -16.71 20.61
C VAL A 495 3.77 -15.28 21.12
N ALA A 496 4.94 -14.70 20.85
CA ALA A 496 5.28 -13.33 21.23
C ALA A 496 4.40 -12.31 20.50
N GLU A 497 4.19 -12.49 19.19
CA GLU A 497 3.28 -11.67 18.38
C GLU A 497 1.83 -11.81 18.86
N ALA A 498 1.33 -13.03 19.08
CA ALA A 498 -0.02 -13.25 19.60
C ALA A 498 -0.23 -12.66 21.00
N ARG A 499 0.81 -12.63 21.85
CA ARG A 499 0.76 -11.96 23.17
C ARG A 499 0.85 -10.42 23.05
N LYS A 500 1.53 -9.89 22.04
CA LYS A 500 1.56 -8.46 21.68
C LYS A 500 0.23 -7.98 21.08
N ALA A 501 -0.43 -8.80 20.26
CA ALA A 501 -1.79 -8.56 19.76
C ALA A 501 -2.83 -8.58 20.90
N ARG A 502 -2.71 -9.53 21.84
CA ARG A 502 -3.56 -9.57 23.05
C ARG A 502 -3.33 -8.37 23.98
N SER A 503 -2.09 -7.92 24.19
CA SER A 503 -1.81 -6.78 25.07
C SER A 503 -2.14 -5.41 24.47
N THR A 504 -2.13 -5.27 23.14
CA THR A 504 -2.62 -4.06 22.45
C THR A 504 -4.15 -3.97 22.48
N LYS A 505 -4.88 -5.08 22.24
CA LYS A 505 -6.33 -5.13 22.49
C LYS A 505 -6.70 -4.82 23.94
N LYS A 506 -5.86 -5.18 24.93
CA LYS A 506 -6.06 -4.87 26.36
C LYS A 506 -5.70 -3.42 26.76
N LYS A 507 -5.31 -2.56 25.82
CA LYS A 507 -5.13 -1.11 26.02
C LYS A 507 -6.20 -0.25 25.34
N THR A 508 -7.06 -0.84 24.51
CA THR A 508 -8.33 -0.22 24.12
C THR A 508 -9.31 -0.39 25.29
N GLY A 509 -10.11 0.64 25.59
CA GLY A 509 -10.78 0.77 26.90
C GLY A 509 -11.81 -0.32 27.22
N ASP A 510 -11.89 -0.70 28.50
CA ASP A 510 -12.95 -1.55 29.07
C ASP A 510 -14.29 -0.79 29.11
N THR A 511 -14.98 -0.75 27.97
CA THR A 511 -16.29 -0.13 27.82
C THR A 511 -17.39 -1.19 27.85
N LYS A 512 -17.72 -1.69 29.04
CA LYS A 512 -18.96 -2.46 29.25
C LYS A 512 -20.18 -1.61 28.83
N PRO A 513 -20.96 -2.01 27.80
CA PRO A 513 -22.24 -1.39 27.56
C PRO A 513 -23.18 -1.75 28.72
N ARG A 514 -23.87 -0.75 29.28
CA ARG A 514 -24.99 -1.00 30.18
C ARG A 514 -26.12 -1.61 29.35
N VAL A 515 -26.58 -2.80 29.72
CA VAL A 515 -27.65 -3.49 29.00
C VAL A 515 -28.92 -2.62 28.98
N ALA A 516 -29.37 -2.34 27.76
CA ALA A 516 -30.73 -1.94 27.43
C ALA A 516 -31.14 -2.82 26.24
N GLU A 517 -32.29 -3.47 26.35
CA GLU A 517 -32.80 -4.38 25.32
C GLU A 517 -33.33 -3.56 24.13
N ASN A 518 -32.90 -3.88 22.91
CA ASN A 518 -33.45 -3.31 21.68
C ASN A 518 -33.61 -4.44 20.65
N ALA A 519 -34.82 -4.59 20.10
CA ALA A 519 -35.12 -5.61 19.10
C ALA A 519 -34.67 -5.17 17.70
N PRO A 520 -34.23 -6.09 16.82
CA PRO A 520 -33.69 -5.76 15.50
C PRO A 520 -34.79 -5.53 14.45
N GLY A 521 -35.60 -4.47 14.61
CA GLY A 521 -36.66 -4.09 13.66
C GLY A 521 -36.62 -2.64 13.17
N GLU A 522 -36.37 -1.69 14.07
CA GLU A 522 -36.74 -0.27 13.87
C GLU A 522 -35.84 0.53 12.91
N ALA A 523 -34.69 -0.03 12.49
CA ALA A 523 -33.80 0.65 11.54
C ALA A 523 -34.44 0.86 10.15
N SER A 524 -35.46 0.07 9.80
CA SER A 524 -36.14 0.15 8.49
C SER A 524 -37.23 1.23 8.44
N GLU A 525 -37.86 1.57 9.56
CA GLU A 525 -39.00 2.50 9.55
C GLU A 525 -38.58 3.96 9.32
N ALA A 526 -37.44 4.36 9.88
CA ALA A 526 -36.84 5.67 9.60
C ALA A 526 -36.42 5.81 8.12
N ALA A 527 -36.03 4.72 7.47
CA ALA A 527 -35.72 4.69 6.03
C ALA A 527 -36.97 4.81 5.16
N ASN A 528 -38.06 4.13 5.53
CA ASN A 528 -39.33 4.22 4.79
C ASN A 528 -39.91 5.65 4.76
N SER A 529 -39.65 6.46 5.80
CA SER A 529 -40.04 7.88 5.82
C SER A 529 -39.30 8.75 4.78
N LEU A 530 -38.16 8.31 4.23
CA LEU A 530 -37.40 9.03 3.21
C LEU A 530 -37.90 8.76 1.78
N VAL A 531 -38.78 7.78 1.60
CA VAL A 531 -39.37 7.43 0.29
C VAL A 531 -40.78 8.02 0.20
N SER A 532 -40.89 9.27 -0.21
CA SER A 532 -42.17 9.96 -0.38
C SER A 532 -43.06 9.25 -1.40
N SER A 533 -44.23 8.78 -0.93
CA SER A 533 -45.14 7.93 -1.69
C SER A 533 -46.05 8.74 -2.63
N GLU A 534 -45.53 9.12 -3.80
CA GLU A 534 -46.33 9.69 -4.90
C GLU A 534 -46.28 8.77 -6.13
N SER A 535 -47.05 7.67 -6.09
CA SER A 535 -47.25 6.73 -7.20
C SER A 535 -48.56 5.94 -7.05
N GLN A 536 -49.70 6.65 -6.97
CA GLN A 536 -51.02 6.05 -7.13
C GLN A 536 -51.89 6.89 -8.07
N THR A 537 -52.30 6.27 -9.18
CA THR A 537 -53.18 6.87 -10.19
C THR A 537 -54.65 6.60 -9.87
N LEU A 538 -55.41 7.65 -9.50
CA LEU A 538 -56.87 7.66 -9.58
C LEU A 538 -57.37 9.05 -9.99
N THR A 539 -58.17 9.11 -11.07
CA THR A 539 -59.03 10.24 -11.43
C THR A 539 -60.28 10.25 -10.54
N PRO A 540 -60.88 11.42 -10.22
CA PRO A 540 -61.98 11.92 -11.06
C PRO A 540 -61.95 13.48 -11.23
N PRO A 541 -63.05 14.28 -11.22
CA PRO A 541 -63.30 15.23 -12.30
C PRO A 541 -63.13 16.72 -11.95
N ALA A 542 -63.40 17.59 -12.92
CA ALA A 542 -62.97 19.01 -12.93
C ALA A 542 -63.97 20.03 -12.34
N THR A 543 -63.50 21.30 -12.28
CA THR A 543 -64.26 22.59 -12.17
C THR A 543 -64.47 23.13 -10.75
N PRO A 544 -64.30 24.46 -10.49
CA PRO A 544 -63.52 25.51 -11.17
C PRO A 544 -62.45 26.16 -10.24
N ALA A 545 -61.71 27.15 -10.75
CA ALA A 545 -60.69 27.88 -10.01
C ALA A 545 -61.24 28.81 -8.90
N SER A 546 -60.49 28.90 -7.79
CA SER A 546 -60.55 30.02 -6.84
C SER A 546 -59.19 30.71 -6.76
N LYS A 547 -59.17 32.00 -6.40
CA LYS A 547 -58.01 32.87 -6.57
C LYS A 547 -56.86 32.50 -5.63
N ALA A 548 -55.70 32.16 -6.19
CA ALA A 548 -54.47 32.11 -5.42
C ALA A 548 -54.06 33.53 -4.99
N GLN A 549 -53.93 33.77 -3.68
CA GLN A 549 -53.16 34.90 -3.19
C GLN A 549 -51.67 34.56 -3.34
N GLU A 550 -50.93 35.37 -4.10
CA GLU A 550 -49.49 35.24 -4.26
C GLU A 550 -48.77 35.62 -2.97
N LYS A 551 -48.63 34.65 -2.06
CA LYS A 551 -47.67 34.74 -0.95
C LYS A 551 -46.33 34.21 -1.49
N ALA A 552 -45.41 35.13 -1.81
CA ALA A 552 -44.16 34.83 -2.49
C ALA A 552 -43.41 33.65 -1.82
N PRO A 553 -43.16 32.53 -2.55
CA PRO A 553 -42.53 31.36 -1.98
C PRO A 553 -41.02 31.56 -1.85
N ALA A 554 -40.55 31.90 -0.65
CA ALA A 554 -39.14 31.74 -0.31
C ALA A 554 -38.74 30.26 -0.53
N PRO A 555 -37.63 29.96 -1.23
CA PRO A 555 -37.31 28.60 -1.65
C PRO A 555 -36.91 27.73 -0.46
N LYS A 556 -37.86 26.91 0.02
CA LYS A 556 -37.63 25.88 1.05
C LYS A 556 -36.80 24.74 0.45
N THR A 557 -35.48 24.86 0.49
CA THR A 557 -34.55 23.86 -0.01
C THR A 557 -34.12 22.88 1.09
N GLY A 558 -33.97 21.60 0.73
CA GLY A 558 -33.54 20.56 1.65
C GLY A 558 -34.47 20.31 2.85
N LEU A 559 -33.93 19.63 3.87
CA LEU A 559 -34.61 19.36 5.15
C LEU A 559 -34.90 20.69 5.90
N ASN A 560 -36.06 21.29 5.62
CA ASN A 560 -36.52 22.54 6.23
C ASN A 560 -35.48 23.67 6.23
N GLY A 561 -34.76 23.86 5.11
CA GLY A 561 -33.76 24.94 4.93
C GLY A 561 -32.35 24.63 5.46
N LEU A 562 -32.13 23.42 6.00
CA LEU A 562 -30.85 22.99 6.58
C LEU A 562 -29.92 22.27 5.59
N LEU A 563 -30.45 21.63 4.56
CA LEU A 563 -29.65 20.96 3.53
C LEU A 563 -29.63 21.78 2.22
N PRO A 564 -28.57 21.66 1.41
CA PRO A 564 -28.65 21.97 -0.02
C PRO A 564 -29.78 21.19 -0.70
N ASN A 565 -30.16 21.59 -1.92
CA ASN A 565 -31.18 20.88 -2.69
C ASN A 565 -30.90 19.36 -2.74
N ASN A 566 -31.92 18.53 -2.51
CA ASN A 566 -31.76 17.06 -2.46
C ASN A 566 -31.08 16.50 -3.72
N ARG A 567 -31.30 17.10 -4.90
CA ARG A 567 -30.60 16.74 -6.15
C ARG A 567 -29.08 16.95 -6.05
N ILE A 568 -28.62 18.05 -5.45
CA ILE A 568 -27.20 18.33 -5.20
C ILE A 568 -26.66 17.27 -4.22
N VAL A 569 -27.32 17.06 -3.07
CA VAL A 569 -26.84 16.13 -2.03
C VAL A 569 -26.70 14.69 -2.56
N VAL A 570 -27.64 14.23 -3.37
CA VAL A 570 -27.62 12.90 -4.00
C VAL A 570 -26.50 12.78 -5.06
N HIS A 571 -26.31 13.81 -5.88
CA HIS A 571 -25.24 13.88 -6.87
C HIS A 571 -23.85 13.94 -6.20
N GLU A 572 -23.68 14.73 -5.14
CA GLU A 572 -22.46 14.78 -4.32
C GLU A 572 -22.12 13.42 -3.72
N LEU A 573 -23.10 12.72 -3.14
CA LEU A 573 -22.90 11.37 -2.58
C LEU A 573 -22.50 10.32 -3.63
N ALA A 574 -23.02 10.43 -4.87
CA ALA A 574 -22.69 9.51 -5.95
C ALA A 574 -21.21 9.61 -6.37
N ILE A 575 -20.67 10.82 -6.42
CA ILE A 575 -19.26 11.09 -6.76
C ILE A 575 -18.34 10.89 -5.55
N ASN A 576 -18.77 11.36 -4.38
CA ASN A 576 -18.05 11.32 -3.11
C ASN A 576 -18.90 10.62 -2.05
N LYS A 577 -18.71 9.30 -1.91
CA LYS A 577 -19.46 8.45 -0.96
C LYS A 577 -19.34 8.85 0.52
N GLU A 578 -18.33 9.67 0.84
CA GLU A 578 -18.05 10.21 2.17
C GLU A 578 -18.46 11.70 2.29
N TYR A 579 -19.24 12.23 1.33
CA TYR A 579 -19.66 13.63 1.29
C TYR A 579 -20.34 14.07 2.59
N GLN A 580 -19.90 15.23 3.08
CA GLN A 580 -20.29 15.86 4.32
C GLN A 580 -20.31 17.37 4.10
N LEU A 581 -21.18 18.08 4.82
CA LEU A 581 -21.16 19.53 4.89
C LEU A 581 -19.96 20.00 5.73
N SER A 582 -19.23 20.99 5.24
CA SER A 582 -18.19 21.68 6.02
C SER A 582 -18.85 22.48 7.16
N PRO A 583 -18.46 22.28 8.43
CA PRO A 583 -19.01 23.03 9.55
C PRO A 583 -18.80 24.55 9.43
N ASP A 584 -17.68 24.99 8.85
CA ASP A 584 -17.38 26.40 8.67
C ASP A 584 -18.22 27.05 7.55
N GLU A 585 -18.31 26.40 6.38
CA GLU A 585 -19.15 26.89 5.27
C GLU A 585 -20.64 26.90 5.66
N TYR A 586 -21.08 25.90 6.42
CA TYR A 586 -22.44 25.82 6.94
C TYR A 586 -22.71 26.94 7.96
N ARG A 587 -21.78 27.17 8.91
CA ARG A 587 -21.88 28.27 9.88
C ARG A 587 -21.89 29.63 9.19
N GLU A 588 -21.10 29.84 8.15
CA GLU A 588 -21.06 31.08 7.36
C GLU A 588 -22.38 31.32 6.58
N GLN A 589 -22.93 30.28 5.93
CA GLN A 589 -24.22 30.37 5.24
C GLN A 589 -25.38 30.69 6.19
N GLN A 590 -25.35 30.17 7.42
CA GLN A 590 -26.37 30.46 8.43
C GLN A 590 -26.12 31.80 9.15
N SER A 591 -24.85 32.20 9.35
CA SER A 591 -24.53 33.51 9.90
C SER A 591 -24.99 34.63 8.98
N GLU A 592 -24.71 34.58 7.67
CA GLU A 592 -25.20 35.57 6.70
C GLU A 592 -26.74 35.66 6.67
N ARG A 593 -27.46 34.54 6.81
CA ARG A 593 -28.93 34.54 6.96
C ARG A 593 -29.40 35.24 8.24
N SER A 594 -28.69 35.06 9.37
CA SER A 594 -29.02 35.68 10.66
C SER A 594 -28.49 37.11 10.83
N LYS A 595 -27.56 37.55 9.98
CA LYS A 595 -26.82 38.82 10.05
C LYS A 595 -27.72 40.06 10.11
N PHE A 596 -28.84 40.05 9.39
CA PHE A 596 -29.83 41.12 9.47
C PHE A 596 -30.45 41.23 10.88
N ILE A 597 -30.74 40.09 11.53
CA ILE A 597 -31.34 40.03 12.86
C ILE A 597 -30.36 40.57 13.91
N TYR A 598 -29.09 40.16 13.86
CA TYR A 598 -28.06 40.72 14.75
C TYR A 598 -27.77 42.20 14.48
N MET A 599 -27.81 42.64 13.21
CA MET A 599 -27.68 44.05 12.87
C MET A 599 -28.84 44.87 13.46
N GLN A 600 -30.09 44.37 13.32
CA GLN A 600 -31.26 44.99 13.93
C GLN A 600 -31.14 45.06 15.46
N MET A 601 -30.70 43.97 16.11
CA MET A 601 -30.46 43.92 17.56
C MET A 601 -29.37 44.91 18.00
N ARG A 602 -28.28 45.05 17.23
CA ARG A 602 -27.19 46.02 17.46
C ARG A 602 -27.62 47.47 17.22
N THR A 603 -28.71 47.71 16.51
CA THR A 603 -29.35 49.03 16.42
C THR A 603 -30.28 49.26 17.61
N THR A 604 -31.20 48.34 17.91
CA THR A 604 -32.19 48.54 18.98
C THR A 604 -31.57 48.64 20.38
N MET A 605 -30.41 48.01 20.63
CA MET A 605 -29.65 48.18 21.88
C MET A 605 -28.94 49.54 22.00
N ARG A 606 -28.91 50.37 20.95
CA ARG A 606 -28.40 51.75 21.01
C ARG A 606 -29.48 52.78 21.34
N ASP A 607 -30.74 52.42 21.09
CA ASP A 607 -31.92 53.26 21.34
C ASP A 607 -32.53 53.04 22.74
N ASP A 608 -31.89 52.20 23.58
CA ASP A 608 -32.21 51.88 24.99
C ASP A 608 -33.63 51.34 25.27
N ASP A 609 -34.43 51.04 24.23
CA ASP A 609 -35.75 50.43 24.37
C ASP A 609 -35.67 48.95 24.79
N SER A 610 -35.70 48.72 26.09
CA SER A 610 -35.71 47.38 26.69
C SER A 610 -36.82 46.45 26.16
N GLY A 611 -37.96 46.98 25.71
CA GLY A 611 -39.09 46.20 25.19
C GLY A 611 -38.80 45.63 23.80
N ILE A 612 -38.32 46.47 22.87
CA ILE A 612 -37.92 46.01 21.52
C ILE A 612 -36.74 45.03 21.62
N ASN A 613 -35.78 45.31 22.49
CA ASN A 613 -34.62 44.43 22.69
C ASN A 613 -35.01 43.06 23.25
N PHE A 614 -35.96 43.00 24.19
CA PHE A 614 -36.53 41.74 24.64
C PHE A 614 -37.31 41.01 23.53
N GLN A 615 -38.09 41.73 22.71
CA GLN A 615 -38.85 41.12 21.61
C GLN A 615 -37.93 40.46 20.56
N VAL A 616 -36.83 41.11 20.19
CA VAL A 616 -35.82 40.54 19.28
C VAL A 616 -35.11 39.34 19.94
N PHE A 617 -34.78 39.42 21.24
CA PHE A 617 -34.21 38.29 21.97
C PHE A 617 -35.17 37.09 22.04
N ALA A 618 -36.45 37.30 22.34
CA ALA A 618 -37.46 36.26 22.43
C ALA A 618 -37.66 35.53 21.09
N LEU A 619 -37.61 36.26 19.97
CA LEU A 619 -37.60 35.68 18.63
C LEU A 619 -36.40 34.74 18.43
N ILE A 620 -35.19 35.17 18.79
CA ILE A 620 -33.98 34.33 18.67
C ILE A 620 -34.02 33.13 19.64
N ALA A 621 -34.54 33.31 20.86
CA ALA A 621 -34.73 32.22 21.82
C ALA A 621 -35.72 31.15 21.30
N SER A 622 -36.80 31.56 20.62
CA SER A 622 -37.73 30.63 19.96
C SER A 622 -37.07 29.85 18.80
N TYR A 623 -36.20 30.51 18.03
CA TYR A 623 -35.42 29.89 16.96
C TYR A 623 -34.38 28.90 17.51
N ILE A 624 -33.74 29.22 18.64
CA ILE A 624 -32.86 28.31 19.39
C ILE A 624 -33.63 27.10 19.92
N LYS A 625 -34.85 27.27 20.45
CA LYS A 625 -35.76 26.17 20.86
C LYS A 625 -36.05 25.24 19.69
N GLU A 626 -36.50 25.75 18.55
CA GLU A 626 -36.75 24.93 17.35
C GLU A 626 -35.51 24.16 16.90
N ARG A 627 -34.34 24.81 16.90
CA ARG A 627 -33.07 24.21 16.47
C ARG A 627 -32.62 23.09 17.41
N LEU A 628 -32.63 23.32 18.72
CA LEU A 628 -32.22 22.32 19.71
C LEU A 628 -33.23 21.16 19.80
N GLN A 629 -34.53 21.42 19.69
CA GLN A 629 -35.55 20.37 19.65
C GLN A 629 -35.43 19.49 18.38
N ARG A 630 -34.95 20.03 17.26
CA ARG A 630 -34.76 19.30 15.99
C ARG A 630 -33.60 18.30 16.01
N LEU A 631 -32.68 18.39 16.98
CA LEU A 631 -31.65 17.38 17.25
C LEU A 631 -32.22 16.10 17.89
N LEU A 632 -33.46 16.15 18.39
CA LEU A 632 -34.08 15.09 19.19
C LEU A 632 -35.36 14.55 18.53
N LYS A 633 -35.66 13.27 18.77
CA LYS A 633 -36.99 12.73 18.44
C LYS A 633 -38.06 13.35 19.37
N PRO A 634 -39.24 13.75 18.86
CA PRO A 634 -40.37 14.14 19.69
C PRO A 634 -40.72 13.05 20.72
N GLY A 635 -41.09 13.45 21.93
CA GLY A 635 -41.41 12.53 23.04
C GLY A 635 -40.21 12.10 23.91
N ASN A 636 -38.98 12.47 23.54
CA ASN A 636 -37.83 12.36 24.46
C ASN A 636 -38.00 13.33 25.65
N SER A 637 -37.67 12.91 26.88
CA SER A 637 -37.73 13.79 28.07
C SER A 637 -36.87 15.05 27.90
N MET A 638 -35.74 14.96 27.19
CA MET A 638 -34.93 16.13 26.83
C MET A 638 -35.61 17.07 25.82
N TYR A 639 -36.43 16.54 24.91
CA TYR A 639 -37.19 17.36 23.95
C TYR A 639 -38.21 18.24 24.69
N ASN A 640 -38.87 17.68 25.70
CA ASN A 640 -39.82 18.39 26.56
C ASN A 640 -39.11 19.41 27.44
N LEU A 641 -38.01 19.02 28.11
CA LEU A 641 -37.23 19.92 28.97
C LEU A 641 -36.68 21.15 28.22
N ILE A 642 -36.24 20.99 26.97
CA ILE A 642 -35.84 22.11 26.10
C ILE A 642 -37.05 22.99 25.76
N GLY A 643 -38.21 22.37 25.51
CA GLY A 643 -39.47 23.07 25.28
C GLY A 643 -39.93 23.92 26.46
N GLU A 644 -39.74 23.44 27.68
CA GLU A 644 -40.06 24.11 28.95
C GLU A 644 -39.07 25.23 29.30
N ILE A 645 -37.76 24.97 29.19
CA ILE A 645 -36.70 25.95 29.52
C ILE A 645 -36.72 27.16 28.57
N LEU A 646 -37.07 26.94 27.30
CA LEU A 646 -37.05 27.96 26.25
C LEU A 646 -38.46 28.40 25.81
N ASP A 647 -39.43 28.35 26.71
CA ASP A 647 -40.81 28.73 26.36
C ASP A 647 -41.00 30.24 26.18
N PRO A 648 -41.39 30.73 24.97
CA PRO A 648 -41.52 32.15 24.72
C PRO A 648 -42.69 32.79 25.50
N GLU A 649 -43.82 32.09 25.68
CA GLU A 649 -44.93 32.62 26.48
C GLU A 649 -44.54 32.82 27.95
N MET A 650 -43.81 31.86 28.53
CA MET A 650 -43.25 31.99 29.87
C MET A 650 -42.23 33.14 29.95
N ALA A 651 -41.36 33.30 28.94
CA ALA A 651 -40.39 34.40 28.90
C ALA A 651 -41.07 35.77 28.83
N GLU A 652 -42.08 35.94 27.96
CA GLU A 652 -42.87 37.17 27.84
C GLU A 652 -43.58 37.52 29.16
N ARG A 653 -44.20 36.53 29.82
CA ARG A 653 -44.83 36.71 31.14
C ARG A 653 -43.81 37.11 32.21
N GLN A 654 -42.62 36.53 32.21
CA GLN A 654 -41.54 36.90 33.14
C GLN A 654 -40.99 38.31 32.88
N PHE A 655 -40.94 38.73 31.61
CA PHE A 655 -40.50 40.08 31.23
C PHE A 655 -41.53 41.14 31.62
N ALA A 656 -42.81 40.91 31.34
CA ALA A 656 -43.92 41.79 31.76
C ALA A 656 -44.03 41.95 33.29
N LEU A 657 -43.51 40.98 34.06
CA LEU A 657 -43.41 41.03 35.53
C LEU A 657 -42.04 41.52 36.04
N GLY A 658 -41.13 41.96 35.17
CA GLY A 658 -39.79 42.46 35.53
C GLY A 658 -38.82 41.42 36.11
N ASN A 659 -39.14 40.12 36.00
CA ASN A 659 -38.41 39.02 36.63
C ASN A 659 -37.50 38.22 35.67
N PHE A 660 -37.59 38.50 34.36
CA PHE A 660 -36.75 37.89 33.34
C PHE A 660 -35.25 38.26 33.50
N SER A 661 -34.35 37.35 33.10
CA SER A 661 -32.91 37.58 33.23
C SER A 661 -32.11 36.77 32.21
N TYR A 662 -31.35 37.49 31.37
CA TYR A 662 -30.49 36.91 30.33
C TYR A 662 -29.42 35.96 30.91
N GLU A 663 -28.88 36.25 32.10
CA GLU A 663 -27.89 35.39 32.76
C GLU A 663 -28.47 34.02 33.17
N LYS A 664 -29.74 33.96 33.57
CA LYS A 664 -30.42 32.69 33.85
C LYS A 664 -30.55 31.84 32.57
N PHE A 665 -30.85 32.47 31.44
CA PHE A 665 -30.91 31.82 30.13
C PHE A 665 -29.54 31.24 29.73
N PHE A 666 -28.47 32.04 29.78
CA PHE A 666 -27.13 31.54 29.42
C PHE A 666 -26.64 30.45 30.38
N THR A 667 -26.91 30.58 31.69
CA THR A 667 -26.62 29.53 32.68
C THR A 667 -27.36 28.22 32.35
N ALA A 668 -28.63 28.30 31.94
CA ALA A 668 -29.40 27.13 31.52
C ALA A 668 -28.80 26.49 30.26
N MET A 669 -28.43 27.28 29.25
CA MET A 669 -27.78 26.79 28.02
C MET A 669 -26.43 26.13 28.28
N SER A 670 -25.57 26.73 29.12
CA SER A 670 -24.30 26.12 29.56
C SER A 670 -24.49 24.79 30.30
N SER A 671 -25.63 24.60 30.99
CA SER A 671 -25.99 23.32 31.61
C SER A 671 -26.58 22.28 30.64
N LEU A 672 -26.96 22.70 29.43
CA LEU A 672 -27.71 21.92 28.45
C LEU A 672 -26.83 21.44 27.28
N LEU A 673 -26.01 22.34 26.70
CA LEU A 673 -25.16 22.01 25.55
C LEU A 673 -24.27 20.76 25.78
N PRO A 674 -23.58 20.58 26.92
CA PRO A 674 -22.76 19.37 27.17
C PRO A 674 -23.55 18.06 27.19
N LYS A 675 -24.89 18.09 27.30
CA LYS A 675 -25.77 16.91 27.29
C LYS A 675 -26.29 16.57 25.89
N LEU A 676 -26.09 17.47 24.92
CA LEU A 676 -26.60 17.36 23.54
C LEU A 676 -25.48 17.24 22.50
N CYS A 677 -24.23 17.56 22.87
CA CYS A 677 -23.09 17.48 21.97
C CYS A 677 -22.57 16.05 21.79
N ALA A 678 -21.88 15.82 20.67
CA ALA A 678 -21.11 14.59 20.46
C ALA A 678 -19.77 14.68 21.22
N PRO A 679 -19.26 13.59 21.84
CA PRO A 679 -18.08 13.64 22.74
C PRO A 679 -16.78 14.19 22.13
N PHE A 680 -16.67 14.26 20.80
CA PHE A 680 -15.49 14.85 20.14
C PHE A 680 -15.51 16.39 20.14
N ARG A 681 -16.64 17.02 20.52
CA ARG A 681 -16.80 18.48 20.66
C ARG A 681 -16.65 18.97 22.10
N ASP A 682 -16.43 18.08 23.08
CA ASP A 682 -16.47 18.44 24.51
C ASP A 682 -15.47 19.56 24.90
N GLU A 683 -14.35 19.66 24.18
CA GLU A 683 -13.37 20.76 24.34
C GLU A 683 -13.90 22.09 23.77
N GLU A 684 -14.55 22.07 22.59
CA GLU A 684 -15.18 23.25 21.97
C GLU A 684 -16.38 23.77 22.81
N VAL A 685 -17.15 22.86 23.41
CA VAL A 685 -18.24 23.20 24.34
C VAL A 685 -17.69 23.89 25.60
N GLN A 686 -16.57 23.40 26.13
CA GLN A 686 -15.93 24.00 27.30
C GLN A 686 -15.35 25.38 27.00
N ASP A 687 -14.73 25.58 25.83
CA ASP A 687 -14.28 26.90 25.36
C ASP A 687 -15.46 27.88 25.20
N LEU A 688 -16.57 27.45 24.58
CA LEU A 688 -17.77 28.28 24.45
C LEU A 688 -18.31 28.72 25.81
N ILE A 689 -18.44 27.79 26.76
CA ILE A 689 -18.98 28.07 28.10
C ILE A 689 -18.04 28.99 28.90
N GLN A 690 -16.74 28.75 28.86
CA GLN A 690 -15.76 29.48 29.68
C GLN A 690 -15.39 30.85 29.10
N ASN A 691 -15.21 30.96 27.78
CA ASN A 691 -14.60 32.13 27.13
C ASN A 691 -15.57 32.99 26.30
N LYS A 692 -16.79 32.51 25.99
CA LYS A 692 -17.73 33.20 25.07
C LYS A 692 -19.15 33.39 25.63
N LEU A 693 -19.58 32.56 26.59
CA LEU A 693 -20.89 32.68 27.26
C LEU A 693 -20.79 33.39 28.62
N ALA A 694 -19.63 33.36 29.27
CA ALA A 694 -19.41 34.00 30.57
C ALA A 694 -19.16 35.52 30.46
N ASP A 695 -18.31 35.94 29.52
CA ASP A 695 -17.92 37.33 29.30
C ASP A 695 -18.32 37.81 27.90
N GLY A 696 -18.79 39.06 27.77
CA GLY A 696 -19.19 39.68 26.50
C GLY A 696 -20.57 40.35 26.53
N ASP A 697 -20.89 41.08 25.47
CA ASP A 697 -22.23 41.67 25.26
C ASP A 697 -23.29 40.57 25.03
N ILE A 698 -24.55 40.86 25.35
CA ILE A 698 -25.68 39.94 25.18
C ILE A 698 -25.78 39.49 23.71
N ILE A 699 -25.56 40.41 22.76
CA ILE A 699 -25.64 40.10 21.32
C ILE A 699 -24.52 39.15 20.92
N ASP A 700 -23.28 39.44 21.33
CA ASP A 700 -22.11 38.62 20.99
C ASP A 700 -22.21 37.21 21.61
N ARG A 701 -22.73 37.10 22.85
CA ARG A 701 -23.04 35.82 23.50
C ARG A 701 -24.13 35.03 22.75
N VAL A 702 -25.19 35.69 22.25
CA VAL A 702 -26.23 35.04 21.43
C VAL A 702 -25.68 34.61 20.06
N GLU A 703 -24.84 35.43 19.43
CA GLU A 703 -24.20 35.13 18.14
C GLU A 703 -23.26 33.91 18.27
N ALA A 704 -22.44 33.86 19.34
CA ALA A 704 -21.59 32.72 19.66
C ALA A 704 -22.40 31.44 19.97
N LEU A 705 -23.46 31.54 20.77
CA LEU A 705 -24.36 30.43 21.10
C LEU A 705 -25.00 29.84 19.84
N ASN A 706 -25.61 30.69 19.01
CA ASN A 706 -26.34 30.24 17.83
C ASN A 706 -25.38 29.71 16.74
N GLY A 707 -24.20 30.32 16.59
CA GLY A 707 -23.15 29.82 15.70
C GLY A 707 -22.58 28.46 16.11
N PHE A 708 -22.55 28.15 17.42
CA PHE A 708 -22.21 26.80 17.90
C PHE A 708 -23.34 25.79 17.69
N ILE A 709 -24.60 26.21 17.88
CA ILE A 709 -25.77 25.37 17.58
C ILE A 709 -25.84 25.03 16.08
N ASP A 710 -25.40 25.92 15.18
CA ASP A 710 -25.23 25.59 13.77
C ASP A 710 -24.16 24.51 13.52
N VAL A 711 -23.04 24.52 14.25
CA VAL A 711 -22.05 23.43 14.19
C VAL A 711 -22.65 22.11 14.68
N MET A 712 -23.40 22.11 15.80
CA MET A 712 -24.11 20.91 16.28
C MET A 712 -25.14 20.38 15.28
N LEU A 713 -25.89 21.27 14.61
CA LEU A 713 -26.81 20.90 13.54
C LEU A 713 -26.07 20.29 12.35
N CYS A 714 -24.93 20.85 11.95
CA CYS A 714 -24.10 20.31 10.88
C CYS A 714 -23.59 18.89 11.21
N ASP A 715 -23.10 18.68 12.44
CA ASP A 715 -22.66 17.35 12.90
C ASP A 715 -23.82 16.33 12.89
N TYR A 716 -25.02 16.73 13.33
CA TYR A 716 -26.23 15.89 13.29
C TYR A 716 -26.71 15.59 11.85
N ILE A 717 -26.68 16.58 10.97
CA ILE A 717 -27.01 16.41 9.54
C ILE A 717 -26.01 15.46 8.88
N ASN A 718 -24.71 15.61 9.18
CA ASN A 718 -23.66 14.71 8.69
C ASN A 718 -23.82 13.28 9.22
N TYR A 719 -24.29 13.09 10.46
CA TYR A 719 -24.68 11.77 10.99
C TYR A 719 -25.86 11.15 10.22
N LEU A 720 -26.96 11.90 10.03
CA LEU A 720 -28.11 11.44 9.26
C LEU A 720 -27.72 11.11 7.81
N LEU A 721 -26.92 11.96 7.17
CA LEU A 721 -26.43 11.78 5.81
C LEU A 721 -25.61 10.50 5.66
N ARG A 722 -24.68 10.23 6.59
CA ARG A 722 -23.90 8.97 6.63
C ARG A 722 -24.80 7.74 6.79
N SER A 723 -25.90 7.83 7.56
CA SER A 723 -26.84 6.71 7.73
C SER A 723 -27.71 6.44 6.49
N ALA A 724 -28.12 7.49 5.77
CA ALA A 724 -28.95 7.37 4.57
C ALA A 724 -28.14 7.12 3.27
N ALA A 725 -26.85 7.49 3.25
CA ALA A 725 -25.98 7.42 2.08
C ALA A 725 -26.02 6.08 1.31
N PRO A 726 -26.01 4.88 1.95
CA PRO A 726 -26.06 3.61 1.22
C PRO A 726 -27.31 3.43 0.36
N GLN A 727 -28.45 4.00 0.77
CA GLN A 727 -29.71 3.96 0.01
C GLN A 727 -29.73 5.07 -1.05
N LEU A 728 -29.37 6.29 -0.66
CA LEU A 728 -29.34 7.45 -1.56
C LEU A 728 -28.45 7.20 -2.79
N ILE A 729 -27.27 6.60 -2.60
CA ILE A 729 -26.32 6.24 -3.67
C ILE A 729 -26.92 5.21 -4.65
N GLN A 730 -27.69 4.23 -4.16
CA GLN A 730 -28.37 3.26 -5.04
C GLN A 730 -29.46 3.92 -5.89
N SER A 731 -30.19 4.89 -5.32
CA SER A 731 -31.21 5.67 -6.03
C SER A 731 -30.68 6.82 -6.89
N ALA A 732 -29.37 7.11 -6.86
CA ALA A 732 -28.85 8.40 -7.32
C ALA A 732 -29.07 8.67 -8.81
N ALA A 733 -28.59 7.77 -9.68
CA ALA A 733 -28.73 7.91 -11.12
C ALA A 733 -30.19 8.03 -11.61
N PRO A 734 -31.15 7.16 -11.21
CA PRO A 734 -32.55 7.33 -11.64
C PRO A 734 -33.23 8.55 -11.02
N TYR A 735 -32.87 8.97 -9.80
CA TYR A 735 -33.40 10.20 -9.20
C TYR A 735 -32.91 11.45 -9.94
N GLU A 736 -31.62 11.52 -10.28
CA GLU A 736 -31.04 12.62 -11.04
C GLU A 736 -31.59 12.67 -12.47
N ALA A 737 -31.67 11.52 -13.15
CA ALA A 737 -32.26 11.40 -14.48
C ALA A 737 -33.72 11.90 -14.52
N LYS A 738 -34.55 11.50 -13.55
CA LYS A 738 -35.94 11.96 -13.44
C LYS A 738 -36.01 13.48 -13.22
N ARG A 739 -35.24 14.02 -12.27
CA ARG A 739 -35.28 15.47 -12.00
C ARG A 739 -34.76 16.30 -13.17
N PHE A 740 -33.70 15.85 -13.85
CA PHE A 740 -33.25 16.53 -15.07
C PHE A 740 -34.31 16.53 -16.17
N ALA A 741 -34.99 15.40 -16.39
CA ALA A 741 -36.12 15.32 -17.33
C ALA A 741 -37.26 16.28 -16.95
N GLU A 742 -37.68 16.29 -15.67
CA GLU A 742 -38.69 17.24 -15.19
C GLU A 742 -38.27 18.70 -15.41
N ASP A 743 -36.99 19.05 -15.25
CA ASP A 743 -36.47 20.41 -15.40
C ASP A 743 -36.40 20.84 -16.89
N VAL A 744 -36.13 19.89 -17.80
CA VAL A 744 -36.20 20.09 -19.27
C VAL A 744 -37.66 20.21 -19.74
N GLU A 745 -38.57 19.35 -19.26
CA GLU A 745 -40.01 19.40 -19.59
C GLU A 745 -40.67 20.73 -19.18
N LYS A 746 -40.25 21.30 -18.05
CA LYS A 746 -40.69 22.64 -17.59
C LYS A 746 -40.08 23.80 -18.40
N GLY A 747 -39.21 23.52 -19.38
CA GLY A 747 -38.49 24.54 -20.15
C GLY A 747 -37.44 25.33 -19.35
N GLN A 748 -37.02 24.82 -18.18
CA GLN A 748 -36.03 25.50 -17.31
C GLN A 748 -34.59 25.21 -17.76
N LEU A 749 -34.37 24.14 -18.52
CA LEU A 749 -33.09 23.75 -19.10
C LEU A 749 -33.26 23.44 -20.59
N GLY A 750 -32.31 23.92 -21.40
CA GLY A 750 -32.13 23.49 -22.79
C GLY A 750 -31.05 22.41 -22.93
N LEU A 751 -30.58 22.18 -24.16
CA LEU A 751 -29.43 21.32 -24.49
C LEU A 751 -28.41 22.03 -25.40
N ALA A 752 -28.51 23.35 -25.53
CA ALA A 752 -27.73 24.13 -26.50
C ALA A 752 -26.23 24.17 -26.13
N ALA A 753 -25.89 24.19 -24.85
CA ALA A 753 -24.51 24.15 -24.39
C ALA A 753 -23.90 22.74 -24.56
N ALA A 754 -24.69 21.69 -24.27
CA ALA A 754 -24.33 20.31 -24.58
C ALA A 754 -24.06 20.09 -26.07
N GLU A 755 -24.94 20.57 -26.96
CA GLU A 755 -24.76 20.45 -28.42
C GLU A 755 -23.52 21.20 -28.92
N ALA A 756 -23.31 22.45 -28.49
CA ALA A 756 -22.18 23.27 -28.92
C ALA A 756 -20.83 22.69 -28.47
N THR A 757 -20.75 22.22 -27.23
CA THR A 757 -19.53 21.58 -26.70
C THR A 757 -19.28 20.21 -27.33
N TRP A 758 -20.32 19.40 -27.55
CA TRP A 758 -20.21 18.11 -28.23
C TRP A 758 -19.68 18.26 -29.66
N LYS A 759 -20.24 19.21 -30.44
CA LYS A 759 -19.73 19.58 -31.78
C LYS A 759 -18.24 19.93 -31.73
N ALA A 760 -17.83 20.83 -30.83
CA ALA A 760 -16.45 21.27 -30.71
C ALA A 760 -15.46 20.14 -30.35
N SER A 761 -15.82 19.27 -29.40
CA SER A 761 -14.96 18.15 -28.99
C SER A 761 -14.95 17.00 -30.01
N ARG A 762 -16.07 16.72 -30.68
CA ARG A 762 -16.15 15.75 -31.78
C ARG A 762 -15.28 16.19 -32.96
N ALA A 763 -15.35 17.46 -33.36
CA ALA A 763 -14.50 18.05 -34.40
C ALA A 763 -12.99 17.94 -34.07
N LYS A 764 -12.58 18.20 -32.82
CA LYS A 764 -11.19 18.00 -32.37
C LYS A 764 -10.71 16.56 -32.54
N VAL A 765 -11.51 15.58 -32.10
CA VAL A 765 -11.14 14.15 -32.22
C VAL A 765 -11.08 13.72 -33.68
N LEU A 766 -12.01 14.17 -34.54
CA LEU A 766 -11.98 13.88 -35.98
C LEU A 766 -10.73 14.47 -36.65
N ALA A 767 -10.39 15.73 -36.37
CA ALA A 767 -9.17 16.36 -36.86
C ALA A 767 -7.89 15.68 -36.34
N GLU A 768 -7.93 15.10 -35.13
CA GLU A 768 -6.84 14.30 -34.57
C GLU A 768 -6.72 12.89 -35.20
N VAL A 769 -7.81 12.32 -35.71
CA VAL A 769 -7.78 11.07 -36.48
C VAL A 769 -7.29 11.33 -37.91
N GLN A 770 -7.77 12.37 -38.57
CA GLN A 770 -7.32 12.77 -39.91
C GLN A 770 -5.81 13.08 -39.95
N LYS A 771 -5.24 13.64 -38.87
CA LYS A 771 -3.79 13.83 -38.71
C LYS A 771 -2.99 12.54 -38.48
N ARG A 772 -3.64 11.44 -38.09
CA ARG A 772 -3.01 10.11 -37.89
C ARG A 772 -3.23 9.17 -39.07
N ASP A 773 -4.24 9.43 -39.89
CA ASP A 773 -4.62 8.66 -41.07
C ASP A 773 -4.83 9.60 -42.28
N PRO A 774 -3.75 10.23 -42.79
CA PRO A 774 -3.84 11.17 -43.92
C PRO A 774 -4.14 10.47 -45.26
N GLU A 775 -3.99 9.15 -45.32
CA GLU A 775 -4.30 8.32 -46.49
C GLU A 775 -5.79 7.87 -46.51
N GLY A 776 -6.55 8.16 -45.44
CA GLY A 776 -7.99 7.91 -45.37
C GLY A 776 -8.37 6.43 -45.27
N ILE A 777 -7.48 5.59 -44.77
CA ILE A 777 -7.64 4.12 -44.75
C ILE A 777 -8.74 3.67 -43.77
N ASN A 778 -9.08 4.52 -42.80
CA ASN A 778 -10.24 4.37 -41.90
C ASN A 778 -10.25 3.03 -41.14
N HIS A 779 -9.10 2.62 -40.62
CA HIS A 779 -8.97 1.36 -39.88
C HIS A 779 -9.99 1.24 -38.72
N PRO A 780 -10.67 0.09 -38.54
CA PRO A 780 -11.66 -0.10 -37.48
C PRO A 780 -11.17 0.17 -36.05
N ARG A 781 -9.85 0.12 -35.81
CA ARG A 781 -9.22 0.41 -34.51
C ARG A 781 -8.89 1.89 -34.29
N SER A 782 -8.74 2.69 -35.35
CA SER A 782 -8.52 4.14 -35.25
C SER A 782 -9.84 4.92 -35.16
N ARG A 783 -10.94 4.38 -35.69
CA ARG A 783 -12.28 5.00 -35.67
C ARG A 783 -12.64 5.56 -34.28
N PRO A 784 -13.15 6.81 -34.21
CA PRO A 784 -13.72 7.35 -32.98
C PRO A 784 -14.93 6.55 -32.48
N ASN A 785 -15.27 6.77 -31.21
CA ASN A 785 -16.46 6.25 -30.54
C ASN A 785 -17.05 7.42 -29.72
N ALA A 786 -18.36 7.47 -29.52
CA ALA A 786 -19.02 8.45 -28.64
C ALA A 786 -18.33 8.55 -27.27
N GLY A 787 -17.88 7.43 -26.69
CA GLY A 787 -17.10 7.43 -25.45
C GLY A 787 -15.77 8.20 -25.51
N LYS A 788 -15.13 8.31 -26.69
CA LYS A 788 -13.92 9.14 -26.92
C LYS A 788 -14.29 10.62 -27.09
N PHE A 789 -15.40 10.94 -27.78
CA PHE A 789 -15.89 12.32 -27.92
C PHE A 789 -16.27 12.90 -26.55
N TYR A 790 -17.01 12.13 -25.75
CA TYR A 790 -17.36 12.44 -24.37
C TYR A 790 -16.12 12.64 -23.47
N ALA A 791 -15.11 11.76 -23.59
CA ALA A 791 -13.85 11.92 -22.84
C ALA A 791 -13.08 13.19 -23.25
N GLN A 792 -13.08 13.54 -24.54
CA GLN A 792 -12.51 14.82 -25.01
C GLN A 792 -13.28 16.01 -24.44
N MET A 793 -14.62 15.94 -24.41
CA MET A 793 -15.49 17.00 -23.89
C MET A 793 -15.27 17.24 -22.39
N LEU A 794 -15.21 16.19 -21.56
CA LEU A 794 -14.87 16.34 -20.14
C LEU A 794 -13.50 16.99 -19.94
N VAL A 795 -12.48 16.60 -20.71
CA VAL A 795 -11.16 17.25 -20.67
C VAL A 795 -11.26 18.70 -21.12
N ASP A 796 -11.96 19.00 -22.21
CA ASP A 796 -12.10 20.36 -22.76
C ASP A 796 -12.82 21.33 -21.81
N ILE A 797 -13.75 20.84 -20.98
CA ILE A 797 -14.49 21.65 -20.00
C ILE A 797 -13.69 21.82 -18.70
N PHE A 798 -13.29 20.72 -18.06
CA PHE A 798 -12.65 20.77 -16.74
C PHE A 798 -11.19 21.24 -16.79
N THR A 799 -10.56 21.27 -17.97
CA THR A 799 -9.17 21.76 -18.15
C THR A 799 -9.09 23.10 -18.89
N ARG A 800 -10.16 23.90 -18.86
CA ARG A 800 -10.04 25.34 -19.12
C ARG A 800 -9.18 25.98 -18.01
N ILE A 801 -8.65 27.17 -18.28
CA ILE A 801 -7.75 27.87 -17.34
C ILE A 801 -8.53 28.78 -16.40
N SER A 802 -9.53 29.47 -16.94
CA SER A 802 -10.56 30.16 -16.19
C SER A 802 -11.85 29.33 -16.28
N PRO A 803 -12.68 29.24 -15.23
CA PRO A 803 -13.96 28.56 -15.32
C PRO A 803 -14.82 29.19 -16.44
N PRO A 804 -15.47 28.39 -17.29
CA PRO A 804 -16.45 28.90 -18.25
C PRO A 804 -17.65 29.53 -17.50
N PRO A 805 -18.38 30.48 -18.11
CA PRO A 805 -19.67 30.90 -17.56
C PRO A 805 -20.63 29.70 -17.51
N ILE A 806 -21.53 29.68 -16.51
CA ILE A 806 -22.45 28.55 -16.28
C ILE A 806 -23.37 28.24 -17.48
N GLU A 807 -23.59 29.23 -18.35
CA GLU A 807 -24.32 29.11 -19.62
C GLU A 807 -23.58 28.24 -20.64
N GLU A 808 -22.24 28.31 -20.70
CA GLU A 808 -21.39 27.46 -21.57
C GLU A 808 -21.18 26.05 -21.03
N VAL A 809 -21.50 25.80 -19.75
CA VAL A 809 -21.40 24.45 -19.16
C VAL A 809 -22.61 23.64 -19.63
N PRO A 810 -22.40 22.43 -20.21
CA PRO A 810 -23.48 21.54 -20.61
C PRO A 810 -24.47 21.32 -19.49
N GLU A 811 -25.75 21.32 -19.83
CA GLU A 811 -26.84 21.45 -18.88
C GLU A 811 -26.88 20.30 -17.86
N MET A 812 -26.45 19.11 -18.28
CA MET A 812 -26.23 17.91 -17.46
C MET A 812 -25.09 18.06 -16.41
N LEU A 813 -24.04 18.81 -16.73
CA LEU A 813 -22.83 18.99 -15.90
C LEU A 813 -22.86 20.29 -15.06
N ARG A 814 -24.00 21.00 -15.01
CA ARG A 814 -24.10 22.26 -14.24
C ARG A 814 -23.98 22.09 -12.73
N LEU A 815 -24.25 20.90 -12.18
CA LEU A 815 -24.00 20.60 -10.77
C LEU A 815 -22.49 20.54 -10.45
N ASP A 816 -21.65 20.15 -11.42
CA ASP A 816 -20.20 20.11 -11.29
C ASP A 816 -19.51 21.48 -11.39
N TYR A 817 -20.23 22.60 -11.55
CA TYR A 817 -19.65 23.92 -11.80
C TYR A 817 -18.52 24.30 -10.83
N ASN A 818 -18.71 24.05 -9.53
CA ASN A 818 -17.69 24.30 -8.51
C ASN A 818 -16.45 23.39 -8.68
N ARG A 819 -16.65 22.14 -9.09
CA ARG A 819 -15.55 21.21 -9.41
C ARG A 819 -14.81 21.63 -10.67
N ILE A 820 -15.51 22.12 -11.70
CA ILE A 820 -14.89 22.69 -12.91
C ILE A 820 -13.95 23.84 -12.54
N GLY A 821 -14.38 24.75 -11.65
CA GLY A 821 -13.53 25.84 -11.14
C GLY A 821 -12.32 25.35 -10.32
N GLN A 822 -12.51 24.38 -9.42
CA GLN A 822 -11.42 23.77 -8.61
C GLN A 822 -10.38 23.05 -9.49
N VAL A 823 -10.81 22.29 -10.49
CA VAL A 823 -9.90 21.60 -11.41
C VAL A 823 -9.20 22.60 -12.34
N SER A 824 -9.91 23.60 -12.88
CA SER A 824 -9.33 24.65 -13.73
C SER A 824 -8.21 25.41 -13.01
N THR A 825 -8.47 25.89 -11.80
CA THR A 825 -7.47 26.61 -10.97
C THR A 825 -6.31 25.70 -10.52
N THR A 826 -6.58 24.43 -10.21
CA THR A 826 -5.50 23.47 -9.90
C THR A 826 -4.61 23.21 -11.12
N ILE A 827 -5.20 23.09 -12.31
CA ILE A 827 -4.47 22.90 -13.58
C ILE A 827 -3.64 24.14 -13.92
N GLN A 828 -4.20 25.35 -13.78
CA GLN A 828 -3.45 26.61 -13.90
C GLN A 828 -2.23 26.61 -12.98
N ARG A 829 -2.41 26.35 -11.68
CA ARG A 829 -1.32 26.29 -10.69
C ARG A 829 -0.25 25.25 -11.06
N VAL A 830 -0.67 24.04 -11.49
CA VAL A 830 0.24 22.96 -11.92
C VAL A 830 1.05 23.33 -13.16
N ILE A 831 0.46 23.91 -14.21
CA ILE A 831 1.23 24.32 -15.40
C ILE A 831 2.16 25.50 -15.12
N THR A 832 1.77 26.42 -14.22
CA THR A 832 2.59 27.56 -13.81
C THR A 832 3.77 27.14 -12.94
N ALA A 833 3.55 26.32 -11.91
CA ALA A 833 4.62 25.74 -11.10
C ALA A 833 5.54 24.84 -11.96
N GLY A 834 4.97 24.03 -12.85
CA GLY A 834 5.71 23.22 -13.83
C GLY A 834 6.56 24.05 -14.78
N ALA A 835 6.06 25.19 -15.29
CA ALA A 835 6.83 26.09 -16.14
C ALA A 835 8.01 26.72 -15.39
N VAL A 836 7.81 27.19 -14.16
CA VAL A 836 8.88 27.72 -13.30
C VAL A 836 9.95 26.67 -13.03
N LEU A 837 9.55 25.45 -12.64
CA LEU A 837 10.48 24.35 -12.36
C LEU A 837 11.24 23.90 -13.62
N LEU A 838 10.57 23.78 -14.76
CA LEU A 838 11.19 23.41 -16.03
C LEU A 838 12.21 24.45 -16.50
N GLN A 839 11.87 25.74 -16.42
CA GLN A 839 12.79 26.83 -16.76
C GLN A 839 13.99 26.87 -15.79
N CYS A 840 13.76 26.66 -14.48
CA CYS A 840 14.83 26.58 -13.49
C CYS A 840 15.76 25.37 -13.69
N LYS A 841 15.21 24.17 -13.95
CA LYS A 841 15.99 22.96 -14.30
C LYS A 841 16.88 23.19 -15.52
N ASN A 842 16.31 23.77 -16.59
CA ASN A 842 17.04 24.10 -17.82
C ASN A 842 18.18 25.11 -17.56
N LEU A 843 17.88 26.20 -16.83
CA LEU A 843 18.86 27.24 -16.48
C LEU A 843 20.03 26.68 -15.64
N LEU A 844 19.74 25.75 -14.72
CA LEU A 844 20.75 25.07 -13.89
C LEU A 844 21.35 23.81 -14.53
N LYS A 845 21.07 23.55 -15.82
CA LYS A 845 21.53 22.38 -16.60
C LYS A 845 21.30 21.04 -15.88
N ARG A 846 20.14 20.87 -15.24
CA ARG A 846 19.73 19.63 -14.54
C ARG A 846 18.81 18.81 -15.42
N ASP A 847 18.77 17.49 -15.18
CA ASP A 847 17.81 16.61 -15.84
C ASP A 847 16.38 17.04 -15.52
N VAL A 848 15.60 17.26 -16.58
CA VAL A 848 14.17 17.59 -16.56
C VAL A 848 13.36 16.55 -15.76
N ARG A 849 13.76 15.27 -15.82
CA ARG A 849 13.10 14.14 -15.14
C ARG A 849 13.37 14.10 -13.64
N SER A 850 14.42 14.77 -13.14
CA SER A 850 14.74 14.80 -11.72
C SER A 850 13.59 15.44 -10.92
N SER A 851 13.05 14.75 -9.93
CA SER A 851 11.83 15.16 -9.22
C SER A 851 12.12 16.13 -8.07
N TRP A 852 11.71 17.38 -8.20
CA TRP A 852 11.88 18.45 -7.22
C TRP A 852 10.60 18.62 -6.37
N LYS A 853 10.11 17.50 -5.78
CA LYS A 853 8.79 17.45 -5.09
C LYS A 853 8.66 18.49 -3.96
N MET A 854 9.74 18.77 -3.24
CA MET A 854 9.74 19.74 -2.14
C MET A 854 9.62 21.19 -2.64
N GLU A 855 10.36 21.53 -3.70
CA GLU A 855 10.29 22.84 -4.36
C GLU A 855 8.90 23.05 -4.98
N ALA A 856 8.37 22.03 -5.67
CA ALA A 856 7.02 22.05 -6.22
C ALA A 856 5.95 22.28 -5.14
N SER A 857 6.03 21.58 -4.01
CA SER A 857 5.07 21.74 -2.90
C SER A 857 5.11 23.14 -2.31
N ARG A 858 6.32 23.73 -2.13
CA ARG A 858 6.48 25.11 -1.67
C ARG A 858 5.95 26.13 -2.68
N ILE A 859 6.21 25.94 -3.98
CA ILE A 859 5.69 26.81 -5.05
C ILE A 859 4.15 26.73 -5.13
N MET A 860 3.58 25.53 -5.03
CA MET A 860 2.12 25.34 -5.01
C MET A 860 1.48 26.06 -3.81
N ALA A 861 2.06 25.94 -2.60
CA ALA A 861 1.56 26.66 -1.43
C ALA A 861 1.57 28.19 -1.62
N VAL A 862 2.62 28.75 -2.23
CA VAL A 862 2.69 30.20 -2.57
C VAL A 862 1.65 30.60 -3.62
N LEU A 863 1.34 29.74 -4.59
CA LEU A 863 0.25 29.93 -5.57
C LEU A 863 -1.15 29.67 -4.99
N GLU A 864 -1.25 28.94 -3.90
CA GLU A 864 -2.48 28.65 -3.17
C GLU A 864 -2.86 29.81 -2.23
N ALA A 865 -1.88 30.47 -1.63
CA ALA A 865 -2.05 31.63 -0.73
C ALA A 865 -2.53 32.94 -1.40
N GLY A 866 -2.58 33.02 -2.73
CA GLY A 866 -3.27 34.10 -3.46
C GLY A 866 -2.69 35.52 -3.29
N HIS A 867 -1.42 35.64 -2.87
CA HIS A 867 -0.79 36.93 -2.60
C HIS A 867 -0.62 37.84 -3.85
N PRO A 868 -0.39 39.16 -3.68
CA PRO A 868 -0.02 40.04 -4.78
C PRO A 868 1.17 39.52 -5.58
N LEU A 869 1.23 39.84 -6.88
CA LEU A 869 2.23 39.30 -7.82
C LEU A 869 3.67 39.38 -7.30
N GLN A 870 4.08 40.53 -6.76
CA GLN A 870 5.45 40.73 -6.25
C GLN A 870 5.78 39.79 -5.07
N ALA A 871 4.87 39.67 -4.10
CA ALA A 871 5.02 38.74 -2.97
C ALA A 871 5.01 37.27 -3.44
N THR A 872 4.24 36.96 -4.48
CA THR A 872 4.24 35.63 -5.13
C THR A 872 5.60 35.34 -5.79
N VAL A 873 6.16 36.31 -6.54
CA VAL A 873 7.50 36.20 -7.15
C VAL A 873 8.56 35.94 -6.07
N ASP A 874 8.56 36.73 -5.00
CA ASP A 874 9.57 36.63 -3.95
C ASP A 874 9.42 35.35 -3.11
N GLY A 875 8.19 34.91 -2.85
CA GLY A 875 7.90 33.61 -2.24
C GLY A 875 8.32 32.41 -3.11
N VAL A 876 8.09 32.46 -4.42
CA VAL A 876 8.55 31.44 -5.38
C VAL A 876 10.08 31.42 -5.47
N MET A 877 10.74 32.59 -5.46
CA MET A 877 12.20 32.67 -5.42
C MET A 877 12.76 32.07 -4.11
N ALA A 878 12.16 32.37 -2.95
CA ALA A 878 12.54 31.75 -1.68
C ALA A 878 12.31 30.22 -1.67
N ALA A 879 11.21 29.74 -2.27
CA ALA A 879 10.91 28.32 -2.42
C ALA A 879 11.94 27.57 -3.29
N LEU A 880 12.55 28.23 -4.27
CA LEU A 880 13.63 27.69 -5.11
C LEU A 880 15.00 27.78 -4.42
N GLU A 881 15.32 28.91 -3.80
CA GLU A 881 16.61 29.14 -3.14
C GLU A 881 16.80 28.29 -1.88
N SER A 882 15.73 28.01 -1.13
CA SER A 882 15.76 27.13 0.05
C SER A 882 16.20 25.69 -0.23
N GLY A 883 16.12 25.23 -1.48
CA GLY A 883 16.65 23.93 -1.89
C GLY A 883 18.05 24.00 -2.53
N ARG A 884 18.45 25.14 -3.10
CA ARG A 884 19.66 25.26 -3.94
C ARG A 884 20.24 26.68 -3.91
N SER A 885 21.52 26.81 -3.53
CA SER A 885 22.28 28.05 -3.77
C SER A 885 22.50 28.27 -5.28
N MET A 886 22.45 29.53 -5.70
CA MET A 886 22.57 29.96 -7.10
C MET A 886 23.38 31.26 -7.21
N PRO A 887 24.22 31.45 -8.25
CA PRO A 887 24.93 32.70 -8.48
C PRO A 887 23.99 33.90 -8.67
N THR A 888 24.43 35.10 -8.30
CA THR A 888 23.59 36.31 -8.30
C THR A 888 23.01 36.66 -9.67
N ALA A 889 23.79 36.46 -10.75
CA ALA A 889 23.32 36.64 -12.13
C ALA A 889 22.28 35.58 -12.56
N THR A 890 22.39 34.35 -12.04
CA THR A 890 21.39 33.30 -12.24
C THR A 890 20.10 33.63 -11.48
N LYS A 891 20.21 34.18 -10.25
CA LYS A 891 19.06 34.62 -9.44
C LYS A 891 18.29 35.77 -10.10
N SER A 892 18.96 36.78 -10.67
CA SER A 892 18.29 37.90 -11.33
C SER A 892 17.57 37.46 -12.61
N HIS A 893 18.22 36.63 -13.43
CA HIS A 893 17.61 36.03 -14.63
C HIS A 893 16.41 35.13 -14.26
N LEU A 894 16.55 34.28 -13.23
CA LEU A 894 15.47 33.43 -12.75
C LEU A 894 14.29 34.24 -12.20
N ARG A 895 14.54 35.32 -11.45
CA ARG A 895 13.46 36.21 -10.98
C ARG A 895 12.71 36.83 -12.17
N ALA A 896 13.40 37.32 -13.19
CA ALA A 896 12.76 37.87 -14.39
C ALA A 896 11.91 36.83 -15.15
N LEU A 897 12.39 35.58 -15.25
CA LEU A 897 11.61 34.46 -15.81
C LEU A 897 10.38 34.13 -14.94
N VAL A 898 10.54 34.04 -13.62
CA VAL A 898 9.44 33.79 -12.66
C VAL A 898 8.38 34.88 -12.75
N THR A 899 8.78 36.17 -12.75
CA THR A 899 7.83 37.28 -12.95
C THR A 899 7.06 37.13 -14.26
N LYS A 900 7.74 36.85 -15.38
CA LYS A 900 7.09 36.70 -16.69
C LYS A 900 6.10 35.53 -16.74
N VAL A 901 6.46 34.38 -16.16
CA VAL A 901 5.58 33.20 -16.11
C VAL A 901 4.37 33.47 -15.20
N LEU A 902 4.56 34.20 -14.09
CA LEU A 902 3.48 34.56 -13.17
C LEU A 902 2.54 35.64 -13.75
N THR A 903 3.06 36.67 -14.45
CA THR A 903 2.20 37.62 -15.17
C THR A 903 1.41 36.89 -16.25
N ALA A 904 2.06 36.08 -17.09
CA ALA A 904 1.38 35.32 -18.13
C ALA A 904 0.31 34.36 -17.58
N SER A 905 0.53 33.83 -16.37
CA SER A 905 -0.43 32.99 -15.64
C SER A 905 -1.63 33.75 -15.06
N GLN A 906 -1.42 34.99 -14.59
CA GLN A 906 -2.50 35.87 -14.14
C GLN A 906 -3.30 36.42 -15.33
N ASP A 907 -2.62 36.88 -16.39
CA ASP A 907 -3.21 37.37 -17.63
C ASP A 907 -4.17 36.33 -18.24
N MET A 908 -3.76 35.06 -18.33
CA MET A 908 -4.58 34.00 -18.93
C MET A 908 -5.81 33.61 -18.07
N ALA A 909 -5.73 33.76 -16.74
CA ALA A 909 -6.88 33.52 -15.86
C ALA A 909 -7.90 34.68 -15.92
N GLN A 910 -7.43 35.92 -15.89
CA GLN A 910 -8.28 37.11 -15.99
C GLN A 910 -8.96 37.22 -17.38
N ASN A 911 -8.21 36.95 -18.46
CA ASN A 911 -8.73 37.08 -19.82
C ASN A 911 -9.40 35.79 -20.35
N GLY A 912 -9.49 34.71 -19.56
CA GLY A 912 -10.12 33.43 -19.95
C GLY A 912 -9.48 32.67 -21.13
N ASN A 913 -8.34 33.15 -21.64
CA ASN A 913 -7.75 32.71 -22.91
C ASN A 913 -6.72 31.59 -22.74
N GLU A 914 -6.47 30.83 -23.82
CA GLU A 914 -5.36 29.86 -23.84
C GLU A 914 -3.98 30.56 -23.68
N PRO A 915 -2.96 29.87 -23.14
CA PRO A 915 -1.72 30.54 -22.76
C PRO A 915 -1.01 31.15 -23.96
N ARG A 916 -0.68 32.44 -23.88
CA ARG A 916 0.14 33.13 -24.89
C ARG A 916 1.61 32.69 -24.82
N GLU A 917 2.12 32.36 -23.63
CA GLU A 917 3.49 31.84 -23.49
C GLU A 917 3.61 30.38 -23.95
N PRO A 918 4.59 30.03 -24.82
CA PRO A 918 4.69 28.70 -25.41
C PRO A 918 4.97 27.60 -24.39
N VAL A 919 5.66 27.89 -23.27
CA VAL A 919 5.93 26.89 -22.22
C VAL A 919 4.65 26.47 -21.52
N LEU A 920 3.81 27.44 -21.11
CA LEU A 920 2.51 27.17 -20.48
C LEU A 920 1.57 26.43 -21.45
N ARG A 921 1.51 26.84 -22.72
CA ARG A 921 0.68 26.17 -23.75
C ARG A 921 1.13 24.72 -24.00
N LEU A 922 2.44 24.50 -24.07
CA LEU A 922 3.03 23.17 -24.25
C LEU A 922 2.73 22.27 -23.05
N LEU A 923 2.88 22.76 -21.82
CA LEU A 923 2.57 21.99 -20.60
C LEU A 923 1.07 21.70 -20.47
N LEU A 924 0.19 22.65 -20.79
CA LEU A 924 -1.27 22.43 -20.83
C LEU A 924 -1.65 21.33 -21.84
N THR A 925 -1.13 21.41 -23.06
CA THR A 925 -1.41 20.43 -24.12
C THR A 925 -0.93 19.03 -23.71
N ARG A 926 0.27 18.95 -23.11
CA ARG A 926 0.85 17.72 -22.57
C ARG A 926 0.01 17.14 -21.44
N LEU A 927 -0.43 17.97 -20.50
CA LEU A 927 -1.27 17.57 -19.37
C LEU A 927 -2.66 17.08 -19.84
N ARG A 928 -3.33 17.83 -20.73
CA ARG A 928 -4.59 17.42 -21.37
C ARG A 928 -4.46 16.05 -22.04
N SER A 929 -3.42 15.86 -22.85
CA SER A 929 -3.20 14.57 -23.55
C SER A 929 -2.93 13.39 -22.59
N ASN A 930 -2.33 13.63 -21.41
CA ASN A 930 -2.11 12.59 -20.40
C ASN A 930 -3.41 12.18 -19.70
N ILE A 931 -4.25 13.16 -19.34
CA ILE A 931 -5.58 12.94 -18.74
C ILE A 931 -6.50 12.25 -19.75
N LEU A 932 -6.55 12.74 -20.99
CA LEU A 932 -7.32 12.14 -22.09
C LEU A 932 -6.91 10.68 -22.33
N ALA A 933 -5.62 10.37 -22.36
CA ALA A 933 -5.12 9.01 -22.57
C ALA A 933 -5.48 8.03 -21.44
N ARG A 934 -5.88 8.53 -20.25
CA ARG A 934 -6.48 7.71 -19.18
C ARG A 934 -7.99 7.56 -19.37
N LEU A 935 -8.72 8.66 -19.58
CA LEU A 935 -10.18 8.67 -19.69
C LEU A 935 -10.72 7.98 -20.95
N ALA A 936 -9.99 8.06 -22.07
CA ALA A 936 -10.38 7.49 -23.36
C ALA A 936 -9.96 6.01 -23.56
N ALA A 937 -9.35 5.38 -22.55
CA ALA A 937 -8.97 3.97 -22.60
C ALA A 937 -10.22 3.06 -22.49
N GLY A 938 -10.47 2.25 -23.53
CA GLY A 938 -11.75 1.54 -23.71
C GLY A 938 -11.84 0.23 -22.93
N SER A 939 -10.72 -0.48 -22.77
CA SER A 939 -10.64 -1.71 -21.98
C SER A 939 -10.08 -1.46 -20.58
N ALA A 940 -10.51 -2.25 -19.58
CA ALA A 940 -9.87 -2.28 -18.25
C ALA A 940 -8.36 -2.57 -18.33
N SER A 941 -7.91 -3.42 -19.27
CA SER A 941 -6.48 -3.66 -19.50
C SER A 941 -5.76 -2.42 -20.04
N GLU A 942 -6.42 -1.62 -20.88
CA GLU A 942 -5.89 -0.35 -21.38
C GLU A 942 -5.86 0.71 -20.28
N LYS A 943 -6.90 0.80 -19.44
CA LYS A 943 -6.93 1.70 -18.27
C LYS A 943 -5.78 1.43 -17.31
N VAL A 944 -5.51 0.18 -16.96
CA VAL A 944 -4.36 -0.19 -16.11
C VAL A 944 -3.02 0.16 -16.78
N LYS A 945 -2.85 -0.13 -18.07
CA LYS A 945 -1.64 0.24 -18.83
C LYS A 945 -1.46 1.76 -18.94
N ALA A 946 -2.54 2.51 -19.12
CA ALA A 946 -2.55 3.97 -19.15
C ALA A 946 -2.23 4.56 -17.77
N ALA A 947 -2.82 4.03 -16.69
CA ALA A 947 -2.54 4.45 -15.31
C ALA A 947 -1.05 4.29 -14.98
N ASN A 948 -0.49 3.10 -15.22
CA ASN A 948 0.92 2.76 -14.94
C ASN A 948 1.89 3.63 -15.75
N THR A 949 1.73 3.67 -17.09
CA THR A 949 2.65 4.43 -17.95
C THR A 949 2.46 5.95 -17.89
N ALA A 950 1.36 6.46 -17.33
CA ALA A 950 1.11 7.91 -17.26
C ALA A 950 2.06 8.65 -16.32
N GLY A 951 2.57 8.01 -15.26
CA GLY A 951 3.58 8.61 -14.37
C GLY A 951 4.91 8.85 -15.10
N GLU A 952 5.40 7.82 -15.81
CA GLU A 952 6.59 7.90 -16.67
C GLU A 952 6.42 8.95 -17.78
N LYS A 953 5.23 8.99 -18.40
CA LYS A 953 4.89 10.01 -19.40
C LYS A 953 4.96 11.41 -18.79
N LEU A 954 4.29 11.69 -17.66
CA LEU A 954 4.37 13.01 -17.01
C LEU A 954 5.81 13.39 -16.63
N ALA A 955 6.62 12.45 -16.13
CA ALA A 955 8.04 12.68 -15.85
C ALA A 955 8.84 13.00 -17.13
N SER A 956 8.63 12.28 -18.23
CA SER A 956 9.25 12.57 -19.52
C SER A 956 8.84 13.92 -20.13
N LEU A 957 7.67 14.43 -19.74
CA LEU A 957 7.09 15.68 -20.21
C LEU A 957 7.45 16.91 -19.36
N GLY A 958 8.16 16.70 -18.23
CA GLY A 958 8.64 17.76 -17.33
C GLY A 958 7.74 18.05 -16.11
N LEU A 959 6.81 17.14 -15.76
CA LEU A 959 5.84 17.28 -14.67
C LEU A 959 5.92 16.10 -13.66
N SER A 960 7.14 15.59 -13.41
CA SER A 960 7.41 14.48 -12.47
C SER A 960 6.90 14.71 -11.04
N GLU A 961 6.76 15.97 -10.64
CA GLU A 961 6.37 16.40 -9.30
C GLU A 961 4.87 16.30 -9.06
N PHE A 962 4.06 16.40 -10.12
CA PHE A 962 2.61 16.55 -10.04
C PHE A 962 1.83 15.27 -10.33
N VAL A 963 2.51 14.13 -10.48
CA VAL A 963 1.92 12.82 -10.83
C VAL A 963 0.75 12.44 -9.91
N ASP A 964 0.88 12.74 -8.62
CA ASP A 964 -0.15 12.46 -7.61
C ASP A 964 -1.40 13.34 -7.80
N ARG A 965 -1.26 14.68 -7.82
CA ARG A 965 -2.37 15.61 -8.11
C ARG A 965 -3.04 15.36 -9.48
N VAL A 966 -2.26 15.00 -10.51
CA VAL A 966 -2.82 14.67 -11.84
C VAL A 966 -3.54 13.32 -11.84
N ARG A 967 -3.15 12.35 -11.00
CA ARG A 967 -3.92 11.13 -10.73
C ARG A 967 -5.23 11.46 -10.01
N GLU A 968 -5.22 12.31 -8.98
CA GLU A 968 -6.44 12.75 -8.30
C GLU A 968 -7.44 13.42 -9.26
N ILE A 969 -6.98 14.34 -10.12
CA ILE A 969 -7.82 14.94 -11.18
C ILE A 969 -8.33 13.87 -12.16
N SER A 970 -7.46 12.94 -12.60
CA SER A 970 -7.88 11.85 -13.52
C SER A 970 -9.00 11.01 -12.90
N ASN A 971 -8.86 10.64 -11.63
CA ASN A 971 -9.82 9.81 -10.90
C ASN A 971 -11.14 10.57 -10.63
N LEU A 972 -11.07 11.88 -10.36
CA LEU A 972 -12.25 12.72 -10.18
C LEU A 972 -13.06 12.82 -11.49
N LEU A 973 -12.39 13.05 -12.62
CA LEU A 973 -13.05 13.11 -13.93
C LEU A 973 -13.62 11.74 -14.36
N GLU A 974 -12.97 10.63 -13.97
CA GLU A 974 -13.53 9.30 -14.18
C GLU A 974 -14.79 9.08 -13.34
N LYS A 975 -14.79 9.45 -12.05
CA LYS A 975 -15.99 9.39 -11.18
C LYS A 975 -17.15 10.20 -11.75
N ILE A 976 -16.92 11.49 -12.04
CA ILE A 976 -17.92 12.40 -12.63
C ILE A 976 -18.46 11.78 -13.92
N GLY A 977 -17.58 11.33 -14.81
CA GLY A 977 -17.97 10.69 -16.07
C GLY A 977 -18.72 9.36 -15.93
N THR A 978 -18.58 8.64 -14.80
CA THR A 978 -19.42 7.47 -14.51
C THR A 978 -20.79 7.83 -13.95
N VAL A 979 -20.91 8.88 -13.13
CA VAL A 979 -22.19 9.32 -12.56
C VAL A 979 -23.04 10.01 -13.63
N ASP A 980 -22.46 10.98 -14.35
CA ASP A 980 -23.14 11.70 -15.42
C ASP A 980 -23.61 10.78 -16.54
N ARG A 981 -22.82 9.79 -17.00
CA ARG A 981 -23.34 8.81 -17.98
C ARG A 981 -24.40 7.86 -17.41
N ALA A 982 -24.41 7.59 -16.10
CA ALA A 982 -25.45 6.76 -15.49
C ALA A 982 -26.80 7.49 -15.37
N ALA A 983 -26.78 8.80 -15.11
CA ALA A 983 -27.99 9.62 -15.03
C ALA A 983 -28.44 10.17 -16.41
N HIS A 984 -27.50 10.66 -17.22
CA HIS A 984 -27.78 11.45 -18.42
C HIS A 984 -27.38 10.77 -19.74
N GLY A 985 -26.98 9.49 -19.73
CA GLY A 985 -26.61 8.73 -20.94
C GLY A 985 -27.56 8.91 -22.14
N PRO A 986 -28.89 8.70 -21.97
CA PRO A 986 -29.86 8.89 -23.06
C PRO A 986 -29.91 10.32 -23.62
N TRP A 987 -29.64 11.34 -22.80
CA TRP A 987 -29.58 12.74 -23.23
C TRP A 987 -28.30 13.01 -24.04
N TRP A 988 -27.18 12.40 -23.66
CA TRP A 988 -25.94 12.45 -24.46
C TRP A 988 -26.08 11.73 -25.80
N ASP A 989 -26.79 10.59 -25.85
CA ASP A 989 -27.08 9.89 -27.11
C ASP A 989 -28.04 10.69 -28.01
N ALA A 990 -29.02 11.40 -27.44
CA ALA A 990 -29.89 12.33 -28.17
C ALA A 990 -29.11 13.52 -28.75
N VAL A 991 -28.22 14.13 -27.96
CA VAL A 991 -27.31 15.20 -28.43
C VAL A 991 -26.39 14.68 -29.54
N ALA A 992 -25.80 13.49 -29.38
CA ALA A 992 -24.91 12.90 -30.36
C ALA A 992 -25.61 12.62 -31.70
N THR A 993 -26.79 12.00 -31.67
CA THR A 993 -27.58 11.70 -32.88
C THR A 993 -28.07 12.95 -33.59
N LYS A 994 -28.51 14.00 -32.85
CA LYS A 994 -28.86 15.30 -33.44
C LYS A 994 -27.67 15.94 -34.17
N VAL A 995 -26.50 15.97 -33.53
CA VAL A 995 -25.27 16.53 -34.13
C VAL A 995 -24.85 15.78 -35.38
N GLU A 996 -25.01 14.45 -35.40
CA GLU A 996 -24.70 13.64 -36.59
C GLU A 996 -25.73 13.80 -37.72
N GLN A 997 -27.01 14.05 -37.40
CA GLN A 997 -28.03 14.39 -38.41
C GLN A 997 -27.80 15.77 -39.02
N GLU A 998 -27.48 16.79 -38.21
CA GLU A 998 -27.18 18.13 -38.70
C GLU A 998 -25.97 18.13 -39.65
N GLU A 999 -24.89 17.42 -39.33
CA GLU A 999 -23.73 17.28 -40.23
C GLU A 999 -23.98 16.44 -41.49
N MET A 1000 -24.98 15.56 -41.51
CA MET A 1000 -25.42 14.88 -42.75
C MET A 1000 -26.35 15.74 -43.62
N SER A 1001 -26.74 16.93 -43.14
CA SER A 1001 -27.62 17.87 -43.85
C SER A 1001 -26.89 19.10 -44.44
N VAL A 1002 -25.56 19.14 -44.31
CA VAL A 1002 -24.66 20.25 -44.71
C VAL A 1002 -23.62 19.77 -45.73
#